data_AF-A0A7X9PYN8-F1
#
_entry.id   AF-A0A7X9PYN8-F1
#
_cell.length_a   1.000
_cell.length_b   1.000
_cell.length_c   1.000
_cell.angle_alpha   90.00
_cell.angle_beta   90.00
_cell.angle_gamma   90.00
#
_symmetry.space_group_name_H-M   'P 1'
#
loop_
_entity.id
_entity.type
_entity.pdbx_description
1 polymer ?
#
loop_
_entity_poly.entity_id
_entity_poly.type
_entity_poly.pdbx_seq_one_letter_code
_entity_poly.pdbx_strand_id
1 'polypeptide(L)'
;MFEALKKTLGLDRNERTLKRYATAVARINDLEASMRSLPEDELAGLGPLFRQRAMKGEALNEMLPEVFAAVREASRRTLGLRHFDVQLMGGMALHEGKIAEMKTGEGKTLVATLAVALNALKGEGVHLVTVNDYLAKRDAEWMGPIYRYLGLSVGVIYAFMDQGDRMAAYRADVTYGTNSEFGFDYLRDNMAILASQLVQREHSYIILDEVDSILIDEARTPLIISGPSEENVEVYRKADDVARRLRKGEDFELEEKERNVALTEVGIAKCEKILGLPDLFTDYQRSELGHRIVQALKAHHLFQRDVHYVNKDGEIVIVDEFTGRLMFGRRYSDGLHQAIEAKERVSVGRENQTLATITLQNYVRMYGKVAGMTGTAATEEEEFKDIYGLEVLVIPTHMPMIRKDNPDVIFRTRREKFAAVADDVEETHRTGQPVLIGTTSIESSETLGKILKARRIEHRILNAKYHEMEANIVAQAGRLGAVTVATNMAGRGTDIVLGGNPLFLAREEAQKKGVDHDSDIEAFEGILTAKKEECDREHAGVVDLGGLKIIGTERHESRRIDNQLRGRSGRQGDPGCSTFYLSLEDDLLRLFGSDRISGFMEKLGLEEGEYIEHGLLTKAIETAQKRVEEFHFDIRRQLLMYDNVMNQQREAIYQERRRILTEPDLADHGRQLVGDAVDGILDHFFPEGGEPQPQAVSVSLKSVLWPGIEKHLEGVDTPQGLEAARAVLMEEVARRIEGKIQELGAGDASEMIRFLLLNVLDSAWKEHLLAMDELRRGIGLRAIGQKDPLLEYQFESYNLFQEMMELRVQRLF
;
A
#
# COMPACT_ATOMS: atom_id res chain seq x y z
N MET A 1 -15.35 0.57 33.49
CA MET A 1 -16.06 1.51 34.40
C MET A 1 -16.14 2.91 33.79
N PHE A 2 -15.05 3.49 33.28
CA PHE A 2 -15.03 4.81 32.61
C PHE A 2 -15.81 4.84 31.27
N GLU A 3 -15.68 3.81 30.42
CA GLU A 3 -16.48 3.69 29.18
C GLU A 3 -17.98 3.54 29.47
N ALA A 4 -18.34 2.72 30.46
CA ALA A 4 -19.73 2.56 30.89
C ALA A 4 -20.33 3.90 31.38
N LEU A 5 -19.51 4.76 32.00
CA LEU A 5 -19.88 6.11 32.45
C LEU A 5 -20.06 7.07 31.26
N LYS A 6 -19.14 7.06 30.27
CA LYS A 6 -19.29 7.83 29.01
C LYS A 6 -20.57 7.46 28.27
N LYS A 7 -20.90 6.17 28.23
CA LYS A 7 -22.11 5.63 27.60
C LYS A 7 -23.37 6.08 28.34
N THR A 8 -23.42 5.97 29.67
CA THR A 8 -24.57 6.43 30.47
C THR A 8 -24.78 7.94 30.48
N LEU A 9 -23.71 8.73 30.34
CA LEU A 9 -23.78 10.19 30.22
C LEU A 9 -24.06 10.67 28.79
N GLY A 10 -24.21 9.74 27.82
CA GLY A 10 -24.42 10.07 26.41
C GLY A 10 -23.26 10.87 25.81
N LEU A 11 -22.05 10.75 26.35
CA LEU A 11 -20.82 11.41 25.87
C LEU A 11 -20.05 10.56 24.86
N ASP A 12 -20.50 9.32 24.60
CA ASP A 12 -19.92 8.47 23.57
C ASP A 12 -20.26 8.99 22.16
N ARG A 13 -19.22 9.30 21.40
CA ARG A 13 -19.30 9.84 20.04
C ARG A 13 -19.86 8.80 19.06
N ASN A 14 -19.51 7.54 19.25
CA ASN A 14 -19.99 6.45 18.39
C ASN A 14 -21.52 6.31 18.53
N GLU A 15 -22.02 6.21 19.76
CA GLU A 15 -23.46 6.10 20.03
C GLU A 15 -24.28 7.29 19.49
N ARG A 16 -23.77 8.53 19.63
CA ARG A 16 -24.43 9.73 19.07
C ARG A 16 -24.55 9.65 17.55
N THR A 17 -23.48 9.21 16.88
CA THR A 17 -23.46 9.08 15.42
C THR A 17 -24.42 7.99 14.97
N LEU A 18 -24.45 6.84 15.64
CA LEU A 18 -25.37 5.73 15.36
C LEU A 18 -26.84 6.12 15.55
N LYS A 19 -27.18 6.93 16.57
CA LYS A 19 -28.55 7.44 16.76
C LYS A 19 -29.00 8.34 15.59
N ARG A 20 -28.10 9.19 15.09
CA ARG A 20 -28.36 10.01 13.90
C ARG A 20 -28.58 9.12 12.67
N TYR A 21 -27.75 8.10 12.47
CA TYR A 21 -27.92 7.16 11.37
C TYR A 21 -29.21 6.35 11.47
N ALA A 22 -29.61 5.92 12.67
CA ALA A 22 -30.89 5.23 12.88
C ALA A 22 -32.09 6.08 12.40
N THR A 23 -32.02 7.41 12.56
CA THR A 23 -33.05 8.32 12.05
C THR A 23 -33.09 8.35 10.52
N ALA A 24 -31.92 8.37 9.87
CA ALA A 24 -31.82 8.30 8.41
C ALA A 24 -32.24 6.92 7.87
N VAL A 25 -31.91 5.84 8.57
CA VAL A 25 -32.34 4.47 8.25
C VAL A 25 -33.85 4.35 8.27
N ALA A 26 -34.54 4.94 9.27
CA ALA A 26 -36.00 4.97 9.30
C ALA A 26 -36.58 5.62 8.03
N ARG A 27 -36.04 6.76 7.61
CA ARG A 27 -36.46 7.44 6.37
C ARG A 27 -36.23 6.58 5.11
N ILE A 28 -35.11 5.85 5.04
CA ILE A 28 -34.83 4.94 3.93
C ILE A 28 -35.83 3.76 3.92
N ASN A 29 -36.14 3.22 5.10
CA ASN A 29 -37.10 2.13 5.26
C ASN A 29 -38.52 2.58 4.85
N ASP A 30 -38.91 3.82 5.16
CA ASP A 30 -40.22 4.37 4.76
C ASP A 30 -40.39 4.44 3.23
N LEU A 31 -39.29 4.62 2.48
CA LEU A 31 -39.30 4.65 1.02
C LEU A 31 -39.35 3.25 0.37
N GLU A 32 -39.08 2.18 1.11
CA GLU A 32 -38.92 0.83 0.56
C GLU A 32 -40.18 0.35 -0.17
N ALA A 33 -41.37 0.59 0.39
CA ALA A 33 -42.62 0.19 -0.24
C ALA A 33 -42.86 0.88 -1.59
N SER A 34 -42.51 2.18 -1.67
CA SER A 34 -42.63 2.95 -2.91
C SER A 34 -41.64 2.46 -3.96
N MET A 35 -40.36 2.27 -3.61
CA MET A 35 -39.33 1.77 -4.52
C MET A 35 -39.65 0.38 -5.05
N ARG A 36 -40.19 -0.50 -4.19
CA ARG A 36 -40.61 -1.85 -4.58
C ARG A 36 -41.75 -1.83 -5.60
N SER A 37 -42.65 -0.85 -5.53
CA SER A 37 -43.80 -0.75 -6.42
C SER A 37 -43.47 -0.20 -7.81
N LEU A 38 -42.30 0.44 -7.97
CA LEU A 38 -41.89 1.04 -9.24
C LEU A 38 -41.66 -0.04 -10.31
N PRO A 39 -42.17 0.16 -11.54
CA PRO A 39 -41.76 -0.59 -12.72
C PRO A 39 -40.23 -0.57 -12.92
N GLU A 40 -39.73 -1.51 -13.73
CA GLU A 40 -38.28 -1.66 -13.96
C GLU A 40 -37.67 -0.44 -14.68
N ASP A 41 -38.36 0.09 -15.69
CA ASP A 41 -37.98 1.28 -16.44
C ASP A 41 -38.01 2.54 -15.59
N GLU A 42 -39.01 2.69 -14.71
CA GLU A 42 -39.10 3.84 -13.79
C GLU A 42 -37.98 3.82 -12.75
N LEU A 43 -37.66 2.65 -12.16
CA LEU A 43 -36.59 2.54 -11.16
C LEU A 43 -35.21 2.78 -11.79
N ALA A 44 -34.94 2.20 -12.97
CA ALA A 44 -33.71 2.47 -13.71
C ALA A 44 -33.59 3.95 -14.12
N GLY A 45 -34.72 4.61 -14.42
CA GLY A 45 -34.80 6.04 -14.71
C GLY A 45 -34.42 6.97 -13.55
N LEU A 46 -34.41 6.49 -12.30
CA LEU A 46 -34.00 7.29 -11.14
C LEU A 46 -32.51 7.64 -11.15
N GLY A 47 -31.65 6.73 -11.62
CA GLY A 47 -30.20 6.96 -11.66
C GLY A 47 -29.80 8.22 -12.45
N PRO A 48 -30.22 8.35 -13.72
CA PRO A 48 -30.02 9.57 -14.51
C PRO A 48 -30.62 10.83 -13.87
N LEU A 49 -31.79 10.72 -13.22
CA LEU A 49 -32.42 11.84 -12.52
C LEU A 49 -31.57 12.31 -11.34
N PHE A 50 -31.06 11.37 -10.53
CA PHE A 50 -30.16 11.67 -9.43
C PHE A 50 -28.86 12.30 -9.94
N ARG A 51 -28.28 11.78 -11.02
CA ARG A 51 -27.08 12.36 -11.64
C ARG A 51 -27.32 13.81 -12.06
N GLN A 52 -28.46 14.09 -12.69
CA GLN A 52 -28.82 15.46 -13.09
C GLN A 52 -28.97 16.40 -11.89
N ARG A 53 -29.59 15.93 -10.79
CA ARG A 53 -29.74 16.71 -9.54
C ARG A 53 -28.38 17.01 -8.89
N ALA A 54 -27.51 16.00 -8.78
CA ALA A 54 -26.17 16.16 -8.24
C ALA A 54 -25.32 17.14 -9.07
N MET A 55 -25.37 17.05 -10.39
CA MET A 55 -24.66 17.96 -11.30
C MET A 55 -25.21 19.41 -11.27
N LYS A 56 -26.48 19.60 -10.87
CA LYS A 56 -27.06 20.92 -10.61
C LYS A 56 -26.69 21.51 -9.25
N GLY A 57 -25.94 20.78 -8.43
CA GLY A 57 -25.43 21.24 -7.13
C GLY A 57 -26.27 20.88 -5.92
N GLU A 58 -27.24 19.97 -6.04
CA GLU A 58 -27.96 19.45 -4.87
C GLU A 58 -27.01 18.68 -3.95
N ALA A 59 -27.14 18.88 -2.63
CA ALA A 59 -26.25 18.27 -1.66
C ALA A 59 -26.49 16.76 -1.56
N LEU A 60 -25.42 15.96 -1.70
CA LEU A 60 -25.51 14.49 -1.64
C LEU A 60 -26.17 13.98 -0.34
N ASN A 61 -25.98 14.67 0.78
CA ASN A 61 -26.61 14.32 2.06
C ASN A 61 -28.14 14.43 2.03
N GLU A 62 -28.70 15.36 1.24
CA GLU A 62 -30.15 15.53 1.09
C GLU A 62 -30.74 14.42 0.24
N MET A 63 -30.01 14.03 -0.81
CA MET A 63 -30.37 12.93 -1.72
C MET A 63 -30.17 11.54 -1.12
N LEU A 64 -29.35 11.42 -0.07
CA LEU A 64 -28.91 10.14 0.50
C LEU A 64 -30.07 9.15 0.75
N PRO A 65 -31.21 9.53 1.38
CA PRO A 65 -32.27 8.57 1.66
C PRO A 65 -32.90 7.97 0.39
N GLU A 66 -33.13 8.79 -0.64
CA GLU A 66 -33.72 8.37 -1.92
C GLU A 66 -32.76 7.47 -2.69
N VAL A 67 -31.49 7.88 -2.77
CA VAL A 67 -30.45 7.13 -3.48
C VAL A 67 -30.19 5.79 -2.78
N PHE A 68 -30.09 5.75 -1.45
CA PHE A 68 -29.87 4.50 -0.72
C PHE A 68 -31.06 3.55 -0.85
N ALA A 69 -32.29 4.06 -0.86
CA ALA A 69 -33.48 3.25 -1.10
C ALA A 69 -33.48 2.66 -2.52
N ALA A 70 -33.10 3.44 -3.54
CA ALA A 70 -32.98 2.97 -4.92
C ALA A 70 -31.86 1.93 -5.10
N VAL A 71 -30.68 2.16 -4.50
CA VAL A 71 -29.55 1.20 -4.52
C VAL A 71 -29.94 -0.12 -3.84
N ARG A 72 -30.62 -0.06 -2.69
CA ARG A 72 -31.12 -1.24 -1.98
C ARG A 72 -32.10 -2.04 -2.86
N GLU A 73 -33.04 -1.35 -3.50
CA GLU A 73 -34.01 -1.99 -4.39
C GLU A 73 -33.33 -2.59 -5.63
N ALA A 74 -32.37 -1.88 -6.23
CA ALA A 74 -31.57 -2.38 -7.34
C ALA A 74 -30.82 -3.67 -6.93
N SER A 75 -30.14 -3.66 -5.78
CA SER A 75 -29.48 -4.85 -5.22
C SER A 75 -30.44 -6.02 -5.03
N ARG A 76 -31.67 -5.78 -4.55
CA ARG A 76 -32.67 -6.83 -4.39
C ARG A 76 -33.09 -7.41 -5.75
N ARG A 77 -33.27 -6.58 -6.76
CA ARG A 77 -33.69 -7.02 -8.11
C ARG A 77 -32.58 -7.74 -8.86
N THR A 78 -31.35 -7.25 -8.77
CA THR A 78 -30.22 -7.79 -9.55
C THR A 78 -29.51 -8.94 -8.84
N LEU A 79 -29.32 -8.86 -7.53
CA LEU A 79 -28.54 -9.84 -6.76
C LEU A 79 -29.39 -10.67 -5.79
N GLY A 80 -30.68 -10.33 -5.61
CA GLY A 80 -31.53 -10.96 -4.60
C GLY A 80 -31.17 -10.56 -3.16
N LEU A 81 -30.29 -9.57 -2.97
CA LEU A 81 -29.77 -9.17 -1.66
C LEU A 81 -30.39 -7.84 -1.23
N ARG A 82 -31.12 -7.83 -0.12
CA ARG A 82 -31.62 -6.60 0.52
C ARG A 82 -30.62 -6.12 1.55
N HIS A 83 -30.18 -4.86 1.47
CA HIS A 83 -29.31 -4.28 2.50
C HIS A 83 -29.99 -4.26 3.88
N PHE A 84 -29.30 -4.77 4.91
CA PHE A 84 -29.71 -4.65 6.30
C PHE A 84 -29.57 -3.22 6.81
N ASP A 85 -30.23 -2.91 7.93
CA ASP A 85 -30.21 -1.58 8.52
C ASP A 85 -28.80 -1.19 8.99
N VAL A 86 -28.04 -2.15 9.53
CA VAL A 86 -26.63 -1.95 9.89
C VAL A 86 -25.75 -1.69 8.67
N GLN A 87 -26.09 -2.27 7.52
CA GLN A 87 -25.37 -2.02 6.26
C GLN A 87 -25.65 -0.62 5.72
N LEU A 88 -26.87 -0.11 5.86
CA LEU A 88 -27.17 1.29 5.57
C LEU A 88 -26.35 2.25 6.45
N MET A 89 -26.23 1.95 7.75
CA MET A 89 -25.38 2.73 8.67
C MET A 89 -23.91 2.72 8.24
N GLY A 90 -23.40 1.55 7.82
CA GLY A 90 -22.06 1.42 7.24
C GLY A 90 -21.89 2.28 5.98
N GLY A 91 -22.86 2.27 5.07
CA GLY A 91 -22.85 3.10 3.87
C GLY A 91 -22.82 4.59 4.17
N MET A 92 -23.55 5.04 5.21
CA MET A 92 -23.49 6.43 5.68
C MET A 92 -22.12 6.78 6.26
N ALA A 93 -21.51 5.90 7.05
CA ALA A 93 -20.16 6.09 7.57
C ALA A 93 -19.13 6.24 6.44
N LEU A 94 -19.20 5.40 5.42
CA LEU A 94 -18.34 5.50 4.24
C LEU A 94 -18.56 6.84 3.51
N HIS A 95 -19.82 7.23 3.27
CA HIS A 95 -20.13 8.50 2.61
C HIS A 95 -19.57 9.72 3.37
N GLU A 96 -19.59 9.70 4.71
CA GLU A 96 -19.05 10.75 5.57
C GLU A 96 -17.51 10.80 5.63
N GLY A 97 -16.80 9.89 4.95
CA GLY A 97 -15.34 9.85 4.99
C GLY A 97 -14.79 9.23 6.27
N LYS A 98 -15.46 8.21 6.81
CA LYS A 98 -15.06 7.49 8.03
C LYS A 98 -14.67 6.05 7.73
N ILE A 99 -14.06 5.40 8.72
CA ILE A 99 -13.83 3.96 8.71
C ILE A 99 -15.02 3.27 9.33
N ALA A 100 -15.73 2.45 8.55
CA ALA A 100 -16.80 1.59 9.04
C ALA A 100 -16.20 0.27 9.54
N GLU A 101 -16.14 0.09 10.87
CA GLU A 101 -15.82 -1.22 11.42
C GLU A 101 -17.07 -2.11 11.40
N MET A 102 -17.05 -3.11 10.52
CA MET A 102 -18.09 -4.12 10.36
C MET A 102 -17.47 -5.51 10.38
N LYS A 103 -17.95 -6.38 11.28
CA LYS A 103 -17.42 -7.74 11.42
C LYS A 103 -17.49 -8.54 10.12
N THR A 104 -16.67 -9.58 10.00
CA THR A 104 -16.62 -10.41 8.78
C THR A 104 -17.93 -11.15 8.60
N GLY A 105 -18.44 -11.22 7.36
CA GLY A 105 -19.78 -11.75 7.06
C GLY A 105 -20.93 -10.75 7.23
N GLU A 106 -20.69 -9.49 7.59
CA GLU A 106 -21.72 -8.43 7.59
C GLU A 106 -21.99 -7.83 6.19
N GLY A 107 -21.33 -8.33 5.14
CA GLY A 107 -21.55 -7.90 3.75
C GLY A 107 -20.87 -6.58 3.37
N LYS A 108 -19.60 -6.38 3.78
CA LYS A 108 -18.80 -5.17 3.49
C LYS A 108 -18.80 -4.75 2.02
N THR A 109 -18.57 -5.70 1.10
CA THR A 109 -18.60 -5.44 -0.35
C THR A 109 -19.93 -4.84 -0.80
N LEU A 110 -21.05 -5.35 -0.28
CA LEU A 110 -22.39 -4.83 -0.59
C LEU A 110 -22.64 -3.46 0.06
N VAL A 111 -22.10 -3.20 1.25
CA VAL A 111 -22.20 -1.91 1.95
C VAL A 111 -21.57 -0.78 1.14
N ALA A 112 -20.40 -1.03 0.52
CA ALA A 112 -19.70 -0.03 -0.28
C ALA A 112 -20.56 0.52 -1.42
N THR A 113 -21.42 -0.31 -2.03
CA THR A 113 -22.27 0.09 -3.17
C THR A 113 -23.15 1.31 -2.88
N LEU A 114 -23.60 1.48 -1.63
CA LEU A 114 -24.43 2.62 -1.21
C LEU A 114 -23.64 3.93 -1.31
N ALA A 115 -22.45 3.96 -0.72
CA ALA A 115 -21.61 5.15 -0.71
C ALA A 115 -21.00 5.41 -2.09
N VAL A 116 -20.59 4.36 -2.81
CA VAL A 116 -20.06 4.48 -4.17
C VAL A 116 -21.11 5.08 -5.09
N ALA A 117 -22.32 4.51 -5.15
CA ALA A 117 -23.37 4.98 -6.04
C ALA A 117 -23.72 6.45 -5.78
N LEU A 118 -23.88 6.85 -4.51
CA LEU A 118 -24.19 8.24 -4.14
C LEU A 118 -23.09 9.22 -4.57
N ASN A 119 -21.82 8.88 -4.32
CA ASN A 119 -20.71 9.79 -4.63
C ASN A 119 -20.35 9.82 -6.12
N ALA A 120 -20.58 8.72 -6.85
CA ALA A 120 -20.36 8.62 -8.29
C ALA A 120 -21.32 9.52 -9.09
N LEU A 121 -22.47 9.94 -8.53
CA LEU A 121 -23.43 10.83 -9.21
C LEU A 121 -22.85 12.18 -9.64
N LYS A 122 -21.76 12.64 -9.00
CA LYS A 122 -21.07 13.87 -9.41
C LYS A 122 -20.29 13.73 -10.73
N GLY A 123 -19.98 12.50 -11.15
CA GLY A 123 -19.16 12.23 -12.35
C GLY A 123 -17.67 12.52 -12.17
N GLU A 124 -17.24 12.88 -10.97
CA GLU A 124 -15.83 13.13 -10.62
C GLU A 124 -15.04 11.82 -10.46
N GLY A 125 -15.73 10.73 -10.14
CA GLY A 125 -15.14 9.41 -9.98
C GLY A 125 -15.03 8.88 -8.56
N VAL A 126 -15.11 7.56 -8.43
CA VAL A 126 -14.90 6.87 -7.16
C VAL A 126 -13.92 5.72 -7.35
N HIS A 127 -12.83 5.71 -6.57
CA HIS A 127 -11.88 4.60 -6.53
C HIS A 127 -12.21 3.67 -5.35
N LEU A 128 -12.40 2.38 -5.63
CA LEU A 128 -12.56 1.35 -4.61
C LEU A 128 -11.34 0.45 -4.61
N VAL A 129 -10.59 0.49 -3.52
CA VAL A 129 -9.35 -0.27 -3.37
C VAL A 129 -9.61 -1.56 -2.62
N THR A 130 -9.07 -2.65 -3.15
CA THR A 130 -9.04 -3.97 -2.51
C THR A 130 -7.59 -4.43 -2.32
N VAL A 131 -7.38 -5.51 -1.57
CA VAL A 131 -6.04 -6.03 -1.25
C VAL A 131 -5.37 -6.80 -2.40
N ASN A 132 -6.10 -7.22 -3.44
CA ASN A 132 -5.51 -7.90 -4.61
C ASN A 132 -6.41 -7.81 -5.85
N ASP A 133 -5.80 -8.04 -7.02
CA ASP A 133 -6.46 -7.93 -8.33
C ASP A 133 -7.64 -8.90 -8.49
N TYR A 134 -7.59 -10.08 -7.87
CA TYR A 134 -8.70 -11.04 -7.91
C TYR A 134 -9.95 -10.48 -7.24
N LEU A 135 -9.81 -9.89 -6.04
CA LEU A 135 -10.92 -9.27 -5.33
C LEU A 135 -11.44 -8.03 -6.07
N ALA A 136 -10.55 -7.19 -6.61
CA ALA A 136 -10.94 -6.03 -7.41
C ALA A 136 -11.82 -6.45 -8.60
N LYS A 137 -11.40 -7.47 -9.36
CA LYS A 137 -12.15 -8.00 -10.50
C LYS A 137 -13.47 -8.62 -10.08
N ARG A 138 -13.42 -9.53 -9.09
CA ARG A 138 -14.61 -10.23 -8.58
C ARG A 138 -15.66 -9.25 -8.07
N ASP A 139 -15.26 -8.26 -7.29
CA ASP A 139 -16.20 -7.34 -6.64
C ASP A 139 -16.79 -6.35 -7.64
N ALA A 140 -16.01 -5.92 -8.64
CA ALA A 140 -16.51 -5.12 -9.75
C ALA A 140 -17.53 -5.89 -10.61
N GLU A 141 -17.28 -7.16 -10.89
CA GLU A 141 -18.22 -8.02 -11.63
C GLU A 141 -19.48 -8.30 -10.80
N TRP A 142 -19.32 -8.58 -9.51
CA TRP A 142 -20.41 -8.97 -8.62
C TRP A 142 -21.32 -7.78 -8.25
N MET A 143 -20.75 -6.62 -7.92
CA MET A 143 -21.52 -5.41 -7.58
C MET A 143 -21.88 -4.57 -8.81
N GLY A 144 -21.20 -4.80 -9.94
CA GLY A 144 -21.41 -4.10 -11.21
C GLY A 144 -22.87 -4.01 -11.70
N PRO A 145 -23.72 -5.05 -11.55
CA PRO A 145 -25.13 -4.96 -11.89
C PRO A 145 -25.87 -3.84 -11.18
N ILE A 146 -25.57 -3.57 -9.89
CA ILE A 146 -26.21 -2.50 -9.11
C ILE A 146 -25.85 -1.13 -9.70
N TYR A 147 -24.57 -0.91 -9.98
CA TYR A 147 -24.09 0.36 -10.55
C TYR A 147 -24.67 0.59 -11.96
N ARG A 148 -24.63 -0.44 -12.82
CA ARG A 148 -25.18 -0.37 -14.18
C ARG A 148 -26.70 -0.16 -14.17
N TYR A 149 -27.42 -0.72 -13.21
CA TYR A 149 -28.86 -0.49 -13.02
C TYR A 149 -29.17 1.00 -12.80
N LEU A 150 -28.26 1.73 -12.15
CA LEU A 150 -28.37 3.18 -11.92
C LEU A 150 -27.72 4.02 -13.04
N GLY A 151 -27.30 3.40 -14.14
CA GLY A 151 -26.63 4.07 -15.26
C GLY A 151 -25.19 4.52 -14.96
N LEU A 152 -24.54 3.90 -13.97
CA LEU A 152 -23.15 4.14 -13.63
C LEU A 152 -22.23 3.10 -14.31
N SER A 153 -21.13 3.58 -14.86
CA SER A 153 -20.09 2.76 -15.49
C SER A 153 -19.07 2.26 -14.46
N VAL A 154 -18.53 1.06 -14.70
CA VAL A 154 -17.58 0.39 -13.80
C VAL A 154 -16.35 -0.04 -14.58
N GLY A 155 -15.17 0.35 -14.09
CA GLY A 155 -13.86 -0.07 -14.59
C GLY A 155 -13.09 -0.86 -13.55
N VAL A 156 -12.13 -1.67 -14.00
CA VAL A 156 -11.21 -2.42 -13.15
C VAL A 156 -9.80 -2.23 -13.67
N ILE A 157 -8.85 -1.93 -12.79
CA ILE A 157 -7.41 -1.91 -13.11
C ILE A 157 -6.73 -3.11 -12.45
N TYR A 158 -5.74 -3.67 -13.16
CA TYR A 158 -4.96 -4.83 -12.73
C TYR A 158 -3.57 -4.80 -13.36
N ALA A 159 -2.63 -5.58 -12.81
CA ALA A 159 -1.25 -5.58 -13.27
C ALA A 159 -1.12 -5.90 -14.77
N PHE A 160 -0.20 -5.21 -15.46
CA PHE A 160 0.11 -5.38 -16.90
C PHE A 160 -1.04 -5.09 -17.89
N MET A 161 -2.10 -4.41 -17.44
CA MET A 161 -3.17 -3.90 -18.31
C MET A 161 -2.62 -2.91 -19.35
N ASP A 162 -3.15 -2.98 -20.58
CA ASP A 162 -2.82 -2.04 -21.65
C ASP A 162 -3.19 -0.60 -21.26
N GLN A 163 -2.42 0.38 -21.74
CA GLN A 163 -2.60 1.78 -21.37
C GLN A 163 -3.96 2.34 -21.82
N GLY A 164 -4.46 1.96 -22.99
CA GLY A 164 -5.75 2.40 -23.51
C GLY A 164 -6.91 1.89 -22.65
N ASP A 165 -6.89 0.60 -22.32
CA ASP A 165 -7.88 -0.03 -21.46
C ASP A 165 -7.82 0.56 -20.04
N ARG A 166 -6.62 0.80 -19.51
CA ARG A 166 -6.41 1.40 -18.19
C ARG A 166 -6.98 2.82 -18.14
N MET A 167 -6.76 3.63 -19.17
CA MET A 167 -7.36 4.96 -19.28
C MET A 167 -8.89 4.85 -19.31
N ALA A 168 -9.48 3.93 -20.07
CA ALA A 168 -10.92 3.72 -20.09
C ALA A 168 -11.47 3.33 -18.71
N ALA A 169 -10.76 2.49 -17.96
CA ALA A 169 -11.14 2.09 -16.61
C ALA A 169 -11.19 3.26 -15.60
N TYR A 170 -10.25 4.22 -15.70
CA TYR A 170 -10.27 5.44 -14.89
C TYR A 170 -11.33 6.46 -15.32
N ARG A 171 -11.82 6.39 -16.56
CA ARG A 171 -12.90 7.25 -17.06
C ARG A 171 -14.30 6.75 -16.68
N ALA A 172 -14.42 5.53 -16.17
CA ALA A 172 -15.66 5.02 -15.61
C ALA A 172 -16.10 5.83 -14.38
N ASP A 173 -17.37 5.76 -13.98
CA ASP A 173 -17.87 6.44 -12.78
C ASP A 173 -17.29 5.80 -11.50
N VAL A 174 -17.06 4.48 -11.54
CA VAL A 174 -16.46 3.67 -10.47
C VAL A 174 -15.26 2.90 -11.00
N THR A 175 -14.12 2.95 -10.31
CA THR A 175 -12.91 2.20 -10.68
C THR A 175 -12.47 1.31 -9.52
N TYR A 176 -12.44 0.01 -9.72
CA TYR A 176 -11.89 -0.97 -8.78
C TYR A 176 -10.41 -1.23 -9.07
N GLY A 177 -9.60 -1.45 -8.03
CA GLY A 177 -8.18 -1.76 -8.18
C GLY A 177 -7.51 -2.08 -6.86
N THR A 178 -6.19 -2.15 -6.87
CA THR A 178 -5.36 -2.29 -5.67
C THR A 178 -4.61 -1.00 -5.38
N ASN A 179 -4.22 -0.80 -4.12
CA ASN A 179 -3.43 0.35 -3.68
C ASN A 179 -2.14 0.50 -4.49
N SER A 180 -1.51 -0.62 -4.83
CA SER A 180 -0.32 -0.70 -5.66
C SER A 180 -0.59 -0.21 -7.07
N GLU A 181 -1.64 -0.71 -7.74
CA GLU A 181 -1.96 -0.28 -9.11
C GLU A 181 -2.29 1.22 -9.17
N PHE A 182 -3.14 1.70 -8.25
CA PHE A 182 -3.50 3.11 -8.14
C PHE A 182 -2.28 4.02 -7.86
N GLY A 183 -1.43 3.63 -6.91
CA GLY A 183 -0.25 4.42 -6.55
C GLY A 183 0.83 4.39 -7.64
N PHE A 184 1.06 3.26 -8.30
CA PHE A 184 2.01 3.19 -9.41
C PHE A 184 1.52 3.91 -10.66
N ASP A 185 0.22 3.93 -10.95
CA ASP A 185 -0.33 4.77 -12.02
C ASP A 185 -0.12 6.25 -11.72
N TYR A 186 -0.30 6.67 -10.47
CA TYR A 186 0.03 8.04 -10.07
C TYR A 186 1.51 8.36 -10.30
N LEU A 187 2.43 7.46 -9.92
CA LEU A 187 3.86 7.67 -10.17
C LEU A 187 4.18 7.70 -11.67
N ARG A 188 3.57 6.81 -12.47
CA ARG A 188 3.73 6.77 -13.93
C ARG A 188 3.19 8.02 -14.61
N ASP A 189 2.04 8.51 -14.20
CA ASP A 189 1.44 9.75 -14.73
C ASP A 189 2.37 10.94 -14.48
N ASN A 190 3.03 11.01 -13.32
CA ASN A 190 4.03 12.04 -13.03
C ASN A 190 5.39 11.80 -13.70
N MET A 191 5.55 10.71 -14.45
CA MET A 191 6.70 10.43 -15.32
C MET A 191 6.33 10.45 -16.82
N ALA A 192 5.06 10.70 -17.15
CA ALA A 192 4.58 10.73 -18.53
C ALA A 192 5.29 11.82 -19.36
N ILE A 193 5.53 11.54 -20.64
CA ILE A 193 6.18 12.46 -21.58
C ILE A 193 5.13 13.26 -22.35
N LEU A 194 3.97 12.63 -22.62
CA LEU A 194 2.86 13.23 -23.35
C LEU A 194 1.60 13.25 -22.50
N ALA A 195 0.78 14.29 -22.62
CA ALA A 195 -0.50 14.38 -21.91
C ALA A 195 -1.45 13.22 -22.24
N SER A 196 -1.36 12.67 -23.44
CA SER A 196 -2.15 11.50 -23.87
C SER A 196 -1.76 10.19 -23.17
N GLN A 197 -0.63 10.16 -22.45
CA GLN A 197 -0.18 9.00 -21.68
C GLN A 197 -0.76 8.97 -20.27
N LEU A 198 -1.36 10.07 -19.80
CA LEU A 198 -1.95 10.17 -18.47
C LEU A 198 -3.19 9.25 -18.38
N VAL A 199 -3.18 8.32 -17.43
CA VAL A 199 -4.29 7.37 -17.26
C VAL A 199 -5.28 7.82 -16.19
N GLN A 200 -4.82 8.44 -15.10
CA GLN A 200 -5.70 8.84 -14.01
C GLN A 200 -6.51 10.09 -14.34
N ARG A 201 -7.41 10.43 -13.43
CA ARG A 201 -8.10 11.73 -13.32
C ARG A 201 -7.85 12.28 -11.92
N GLU A 202 -8.57 13.34 -11.55
CA GLU A 202 -8.53 13.91 -10.20
C GLU A 202 -8.87 12.87 -9.11
N HIS A 203 -8.22 13.01 -7.96
CA HIS A 203 -8.39 12.14 -6.80
C HIS A 203 -9.59 12.61 -5.95
N SER A 204 -10.81 12.30 -6.37
CA SER A 204 -12.03 12.85 -5.74
C SER A 204 -12.49 12.08 -4.50
N TYR A 205 -12.72 10.78 -4.62
CA TYR A 205 -13.16 9.93 -3.51
C TYR A 205 -12.56 8.52 -3.59
N ILE A 206 -12.01 8.06 -2.48
CA ILE A 206 -11.46 6.70 -2.33
C ILE A 206 -12.12 5.96 -1.17
N ILE A 207 -12.48 4.70 -1.41
CA ILE A 207 -12.91 3.75 -0.38
C ILE A 207 -11.89 2.62 -0.32
N LEU A 208 -11.31 2.42 0.86
CA LEU A 208 -10.34 1.36 1.13
C LEU A 208 -11.07 0.17 1.77
N ASP A 209 -11.26 -0.91 1.03
CA ASP A 209 -11.62 -2.20 1.64
C ASP A 209 -10.43 -2.76 2.39
N GLU A 210 -10.67 -3.39 3.54
CA GLU A 210 -9.62 -3.90 4.43
C GLU A 210 -8.59 -2.81 4.79
N VAL A 211 -9.10 -1.62 5.14
CA VAL A 211 -8.32 -0.40 5.36
C VAL A 211 -7.16 -0.56 6.34
N ASP A 212 -7.32 -1.42 7.34
CA ASP A 212 -6.28 -1.75 8.30
C ASP A 212 -5.10 -2.47 7.66
N SER A 213 -5.32 -3.34 6.69
CA SER A 213 -4.18 -3.93 6.00
C SER A 213 -3.53 -2.99 5.00
N ILE A 214 -4.31 -2.16 4.32
CA ILE A 214 -3.74 -1.23 3.34
C ILE A 214 -2.95 -0.11 4.05
N LEU A 215 -3.54 0.52 5.06
CA LEU A 215 -2.99 1.71 5.71
C LEU A 215 -2.10 1.42 6.93
N ILE A 216 -2.07 0.19 7.43
CA ILE A 216 -1.23 -0.19 8.58
C ILE A 216 -0.23 -1.28 8.16
N ASP A 217 -0.69 -2.40 7.60
CA ASP A 217 0.20 -3.53 7.27
C ASP A 217 1.09 -3.22 6.05
N GLU A 218 0.51 -2.69 4.97
CA GLU A 218 1.21 -2.42 3.70
C GLU A 218 1.89 -1.05 3.68
N ALA A 219 1.40 -0.11 4.49
CA ALA A 219 1.97 1.23 4.64
C ALA A 219 3.34 1.28 5.33
N ARG A 220 3.96 0.11 5.58
CA ARG A 220 5.34 -0.05 6.04
C ARG A 220 6.37 0.19 4.94
N THR A 221 5.98 0.05 3.67
CA THR A 221 6.88 0.22 2.53
C THR A 221 6.33 1.26 1.55
N PRO A 222 7.11 2.26 1.15
CA PRO A 222 6.67 3.19 0.11
C PRO A 222 6.60 2.50 -1.26
N LEU A 223 5.79 3.07 -2.16
CA LEU A 223 5.77 2.70 -3.57
C LEU A 223 6.93 3.41 -4.27
N ILE A 224 7.81 2.64 -4.91
CA ILE A 224 9.02 3.17 -5.55
C ILE A 224 9.10 2.65 -6.99
N ILE A 225 9.27 3.56 -7.95
CA ILE A 225 9.73 3.24 -9.30
C ILE A 225 11.23 3.49 -9.34
N SER A 226 12.00 2.45 -9.64
CA SER A 226 13.45 2.56 -9.82
C SER A 226 13.84 2.31 -11.28
N GLY A 227 14.94 2.94 -11.71
CA GLY A 227 15.55 2.72 -13.00
C GLY A 227 17.06 2.52 -12.87
N PRO A 228 17.73 2.02 -13.92
CA PRO A 228 19.16 1.81 -13.90
C PRO A 228 19.90 3.15 -13.73
N SER A 229 20.83 3.20 -12.78
CA SER A 229 21.81 4.29 -12.61
C SER A 229 22.90 4.18 -13.70
N GLU A 230 23.63 5.27 -13.94
CA GLU A 230 24.81 5.30 -14.81
C GLU A 230 26.13 4.94 -14.10
N GLU A 231 26.06 4.54 -12.83
CA GLU A 231 27.22 4.31 -11.95
C GLU A 231 28.18 3.18 -12.34
N ASN A 232 29.42 3.31 -11.85
CA ASN A 232 30.51 2.37 -12.08
C ASN A 232 30.41 1.14 -11.15
N VAL A 233 30.06 0.01 -11.76
CA VAL A 233 29.92 -1.31 -11.12
C VAL A 233 31.20 -1.83 -10.46
N GLU A 234 32.40 -1.36 -10.86
CA GLU A 234 33.68 -1.85 -10.32
C GLU A 234 33.84 -1.58 -8.82
N VAL A 235 33.16 -0.57 -8.28
CA VAL A 235 33.27 -0.18 -6.88
C VAL A 235 32.75 -1.28 -5.94
N TYR A 236 31.74 -2.04 -6.35
CA TYR A 236 31.20 -3.17 -5.58
C TYR A 236 32.22 -4.29 -5.38
N ARG A 237 33.07 -4.54 -6.38
CA ARG A 237 34.12 -5.56 -6.26
C ARG A 237 35.18 -5.14 -5.26
N LYS A 238 35.55 -3.84 -5.26
CA LYS A 238 36.47 -3.28 -4.26
C LYS A 238 35.89 -3.35 -2.85
N ALA A 239 34.60 -3.06 -2.68
CA ALA A 239 33.91 -3.17 -1.40
C ALA A 239 33.86 -4.63 -0.90
N ASP A 240 33.56 -5.61 -1.77
CA ASP A 240 33.59 -7.04 -1.45
C ASP A 240 34.99 -7.49 -0.99
N ASP A 241 36.04 -7.05 -1.68
CA ASP A 241 37.43 -7.34 -1.33
C ASP A 241 37.83 -6.81 0.06
N VAL A 242 37.31 -5.64 0.44
CA VAL A 242 37.50 -5.06 1.78
C VAL A 242 36.74 -5.88 2.82
N ALA A 243 35.44 -6.13 2.59
CA ALA A 243 34.57 -6.84 3.52
C ALA A 243 35.12 -8.24 3.90
N ARG A 244 35.67 -8.98 2.93
CA ARG A 244 36.31 -10.30 3.17
C ARG A 244 37.54 -10.25 4.09
N ARG A 245 38.15 -9.08 4.31
CA ARG A 245 39.36 -8.90 5.15
C ARG A 245 39.03 -8.42 6.56
N LEU A 246 37.78 -8.09 6.83
CA LEU A 246 37.29 -7.67 8.15
C LEU A 246 36.85 -8.89 8.97
N ARG A 247 36.95 -8.78 10.30
CA ARG A 247 36.68 -9.83 11.27
C ARG A 247 35.52 -9.46 12.18
N LYS A 248 34.52 -10.35 12.25
CA LYS A 248 33.36 -10.23 13.16
C LYS A 248 33.84 -10.21 14.62
N GLY A 249 33.32 -9.29 15.42
CA GLY A 249 33.62 -9.12 16.85
C GLY A 249 34.88 -8.30 17.15
N GLU A 250 35.63 -7.88 16.13
CA GLU A 250 36.79 -6.98 16.25
C GLU A 250 36.59 -5.74 15.37
N ASP A 251 36.39 -5.96 14.06
CA ASP A 251 36.24 -4.89 13.07
C ASP A 251 34.76 -4.45 12.90
N PHE A 252 33.80 -5.32 13.22
CA PHE A 252 32.38 -5.01 13.15
C PHE A 252 31.53 -5.93 14.05
N GLU A 253 30.35 -5.45 14.41
CA GLU A 253 29.35 -6.17 15.19
C GLU A 253 28.06 -6.39 14.38
N LEU A 254 27.27 -7.41 14.75
CA LEU A 254 25.99 -7.73 14.12
C LEU A 254 24.86 -7.41 15.08
N GLU A 255 23.87 -6.67 14.59
CA GLU A 255 22.61 -6.45 15.30
C GLU A 255 21.53 -7.31 14.66
N GLU A 256 21.36 -8.53 15.18
CA GLU A 256 20.47 -9.53 14.58
C GLU A 256 18.99 -9.13 14.62
N LYS A 257 18.58 -8.35 15.64
CA LYS A 257 17.19 -7.86 15.76
C LYS A 257 16.82 -6.88 14.65
N GLU A 258 17.74 -6.02 14.25
CA GLU A 258 17.53 -5.01 13.21
C GLU A 258 18.08 -5.44 11.84
N ARG A 259 18.66 -6.66 11.76
CA ARG A 259 19.42 -7.14 10.60
C ARG A 259 20.43 -6.10 10.10
N ASN A 260 21.19 -5.54 11.03
CA ASN A 260 22.14 -4.48 10.74
C ASN A 260 23.58 -4.88 11.08
N VAL A 261 24.54 -4.14 10.52
CA VAL A 261 25.98 -4.30 10.77
C VAL A 261 26.53 -2.94 11.20
N ALA A 262 27.22 -2.90 12.33
CA ALA A 262 27.90 -1.71 12.82
C ALA A 262 29.42 -1.92 12.73
N LEU A 263 30.14 -1.01 12.06
CA LEU A 263 31.60 -1.01 12.04
C LEU A 263 32.13 -0.45 13.37
N THR A 264 33.18 -1.06 13.91
CA THR A 264 33.91 -0.51 15.06
C THR A 264 34.92 0.54 14.59
N GLU A 265 35.41 1.39 15.51
CA GLU A 265 36.50 2.34 15.19
C GLU A 265 37.73 1.66 14.58
N VAL A 266 38.05 0.45 15.07
CA VAL A 266 39.15 -0.39 14.55
C VAL A 266 38.86 -0.83 13.12
N GLY A 267 37.62 -1.26 12.84
CA GLY A 267 37.20 -1.64 11.50
C GLY A 267 37.23 -0.48 10.51
N ILE A 268 36.82 0.72 10.93
CA ILE A 268 36.88 1.95 10.12
C ILE A 268 38.33 2.25 9.73
N ALA A 269 39.24 2.34 10.70
CA ALA A 269 40.65 2.61 10.43
C ALA A 269 41.30 1.56 9.51
N LYS A 270 40.87 0.30 9.63
CA LYS A 270 41.32 -0.79 8.77
C LYS A 270 40.80 -0.66 7.34
N CYS A 271 39.55 -0.24 7.14
CA CYS A 271 38.99 0.06 5.82
C CYS A 271 39.76 1.17 5.12
N GLU A 272 40.01 2.29 5.81
CA GLU A 272 40.79 3.43 5.30
C GLU A 272 42.19 3.02 4.88
N LYS A 273 42.87 2.19 5.69
CA LYS A 273 44.20 1.67 5.38
C LYS A 273 44.23 0.75 4.17
N ILE A 274 43.22 -0.10 4.00
CA ILE A 274 43.13 -1.01 2.84
C ILE A 274 42.91 -0.21 1.55
N LEU A 275 42.13 0.86 1.61
CA LEU A 275 41.77 1.67 0.44
C LEU A 275 42.74 2.83 0.18
N GLY A 276 43.58 3.20 1.14
CA GLY A 276 44.47 4.36 1.05
C GLY A 276 43.74 5.70 1.08
N LEU A 277 42.53 5.73 1.63
CA LEU A 277 41.64 6.89 1.68
C LEU A 277 41.35 7.24 3.15
N PRO A 278 41.94 8.32 3.70
CA PRO A 278 41.54 8.83 5.00
C PRO A 278 40.15 9.49 4.93
N ASP A 279 39.46 9.53 6.07
CA ASP A 279 38.14 10.16 6.25
C ASP A 279 37.02 9.50 5.43
N LEU A 280 37.08 8.17 5.26
CA LEU A 280 36.20 7.41 4.37
C LEU A 280 34.71 7.52 4.76
N PHE A 281 34.43 7.69 6.05
CA PHE A 281 33.06 7.74 6.59
C PHE A 281 32.64 9.15 7.03
N THR A 282 33.55 10.12 7.01
CA THR A 282 33.34 11.50 7.49
C THR A 282 33.27 12.51 6.34
N ASP A 283 33.89 12.24 5.19
CA ASP A 283 33.79 13.06 3.98
C ASP A 283 32.55 12.67 3.15
N TYR A 284 31.67 13.64 2.87
CA TYR A 284 30.44 13.44 2.09
C TYR A 284 30.72 12.86 0.71
N GLN A 285 31.82 13.27 0.05
CA GLN A 285 32.17 12.76 -1.29
C GLN A 285 32.67 11.30 -1.29
N ARG A 286 33.00 10.74 -0.12
CA ARG A 286 33.59 9.39 0.01
C ARG A 286 32.69 8.41 0.77
N SER A 287 31.63 8.92 1.40
CA SER A 287 30.66 8.17 2.19
C SER A 287 30.00 7.03 1.39
N GLU A 288 29.84 7.20 0.08
CA GLU A 288 29.28 6.20 -0.84
C GLU A 288 30.08 4.87 -0.84
N LEU A 289 31.41 4.93 -0.80
CA LEU A 289 32.25 3.74 -0.73
C LEU A 289 32.17 3.08 0.65
N GLY A 290 32.10 3.89 1.72
CA GLY A 290 31.87 3.41 3.08
C GLY A 290 30.56 2.62 3.19
N HIS A 291 29.48 3.15 2.61
CA HIS A 291 28.18 2.49 2.54
C HIS A 291 28.25 1.14 1.82
N ARG A 292 28.88 1.08 0.63
CA ARG A 292 29.03 -0.17 -0.12
C ARG A 292 29.80 -1.25 0.64
N ILE A 293 30.77 -0.87 1.49
CA ILE A 293 31.48 -1.83 2.37
C ILE A 293 30.53 -2.40 3.43
N VAL A 294 29.68 -1.56 4.03
CA VAL A 294 28.65 -2.02 4.98
C VAL A 294 27.68 -2.98 4.30
N GLN A 295 27.24 -2.69 3.07
CA GLN A 295 26.37 -3.59 2.30
C GLN A 295 27.06 -4.90 1.96
N ALA A 296 28.35 -4.88 1.61
CA ALA A 296 29.12 -6.10 1.42
C ALA A 296 29.20 -6.93 2.71
N LEU A 297 29.41 -6.32 3.88
CA LEU A 297 29.37 -7.02 5.17
C LEU A 297 27.98 -7.64 5.44
N LYS A 298 26.90 -6.88 5.20
CA LYS A 298 25.52 -7.42 5.29
C LYS A 298 25.33 -8.61 4.38
N ALA A 299 25.72 -8.49 3.11
CA ALA A 299 25.64 -9.57 2.12
C ALA A 299 26.39 -10.82 2.59
N HIS A 300 27.57 -10.68 3.21
CA HIS A 300 28.37 -11.82 3.72
C HIS A 300 27.75 -12.48 4.95
N HIS A 301 27.28 -11.69 5.92
CA HIS A 301 26.97 -12.19 7.26
C HIS A 301 25.49 -12.37 7.58
N LEU A 302 24.61 -11.62 6.91
CA LEU A 302 23.16 -11.65 7.16
C LEU A 302 22.38 -12.34 6.03
N PHE A 303 22.89 -12.28 4.79
CA PHE A 303 22.21 -12.86 3.63
C PHE A 303 22.87 -14.16 3.18
N GLN A 304 22.16 -15.26 3.41
CA GLN A 304 22.59 -16.62 3.10
C GLN A 304 21.96 -17.11 1.79
N ARG A 305 22.80 -17.74 0.96
CA ARG A 305 22.38 -18.45 -0.24
C ARG A 305 21.48 -19.63 0.13
N ASP A 306 20.51 -19.93 -0.73
CA ASP A 306 19.46 -20.95 -0.60
C ASP A 306 18.45 -20.70 0.54
N VAL A 307 18.59 -19.57 1.26
CA VAL A 307 17.62 -19.11 2.26
C VAL A 307 17.00 -17.78 1.81
N HIS A 308 17.85 -16.78 1.54
CA HIS A 308 17.41 -15.43 1.20
C HIS A 308 17.43 -15.19 -0.33
N TYR A 309 18.32 -15.88 -1.03
CA TYR A 309 18.42 -15.80 -2.49
C TYR A 309 19.02 -17.09 -3.05
N VAL A 310 18.83 -17.34 -4.34
CA VAL A 310 19.51 -18.39 -5.09
C VAL A 310 20.26 -17.78 -6.27
N ASN A 311 21.37 -18.40 -6.66
CA ASN A 311 22.02 -18.11 -7.93
C ASN A 311 21.46 -19.07 -8.98
N LYS A 312 20.74 -18.53 -9.97
CA LYS A 312 20.13 -19.28 -11.05
C LYS A 312 20.63 -18.71 -12.38
N ASP A 313 21.33 -19.54 -13.16
CA ASP A 313 21.88 -19.18 -14.47
C ASP A 313 22.78 -17.92 -14.48
N GLY A 314 23.46 -17.64 -13.36
CA GLY A 314 24.33 -16.47 -13.22
C GLY A 314 23.61 -15.21 -12.74
N GLU A 315 22.32 -15.28 -12.42
CA GLU A 315 21.53 -14.20 -11.83
C GLU A 315 21.13 -14.51 -10.37
N ILE A 316 21.13 -13.49 -9.52
CA ILE A 316 20.66 -13.59 -8.15
C ILE A 316 19.14 -13.40 -8.13
N VAL A 317 18.42 -14.45 -7.74
CA VAL A 317 16.97 -14.41 -7.59
C VAL A 317 16.61 -14.47 -6.12
N ILE A 318 15.85 -13.48 -5.64
CA ILE A 318 15.44 -13.41 -4.24
C ILE A 318 14.48 -14.56 -3.94
N VAL A 319 14.69 -15.20 -2.79
CA VAL A 319 13.77 -16.17 -2.21
C VAL A 319 12.94 -15.43 -1.17
N ASP A 320 11.64 -15.48 -1.30
CA ASP A 320 10.73 -15.05 -0.24
C ASP A 320 10.93 -15.96 0.98
N GLU A 321 11.44 -15.40 2.07
CA GLU A 321 11.78 -16.11 3.31
C GLU A 321 10.57 -16.82 3.94
N PHE A 322 9.35 -16.31 3.70
CA PHE A 322 8.13 -16.90 4.25
C PHE A 322 7.55 -17.99 3.35
N THR A 323 7.77 -17.88 2.03
CA THR A 323 7.08 -18.72 1.04
C THR A 323 7.96 -19.67 0.23
N GLY A 324 9.28 -19.51 0.34
CA GLY A 324 10.29 -20.23 -0.43
C GLY A 324 10.20 -19.98 -1.94
N ARG A 325 9.41 -18.99 -2.38
CA ARG A 325 9.19 -18.69 -3.79
C ARG A 325 10.30 -17.82 -4.34
N LEU A 326 10.67 -18.11 -5.58
CA LEU A 326 11.56 -17.26 -6.36
C LEU A 326 10.82 -16.01 -6.81
N MET A 327 11.28 -14.85 -6.38
CA MET A 327 10.72 -13.54 -6.73
C MET A 327 11.45 -12.95 -7.94
N PHE A 328 11.09 -13.43 -9.13
CA PHE A 328 11.64 -12.93 -10.40
C PHE A 328 11.32 -11.44 -10.59
N GLY A 329 12.29 -10.68 -11.09
CA GLY A 329 12.18 -9.23 -11.31
C GLY A 329 12.33 -8.38 -10.04
N ARG A 330 12.45 -8.98 -8.84
CA ARG A 330 12.73 -8.23 -7.61
C ARG A 330 14.22 -8.20 -7.31
N ARG A 331 14.71 -7.05 -6.84
CA ARG A 331 16.08 -6.82 -6.40
C ARG A 331 16.10 -6.25 -4.99
N TYR A 332 17.17 -6.53 -4.25
CA TYR A 332 17.40 -5.89 -2.97
C TYR A 332 17.81 -4.43 -3.24
N SER A 333 17.27 -3.51 -2.45
CA SER A 333 17.57 -2.09 -2.57
C SER A 333 18.94 -1.74 -1.99
N ASP A 334 19.33 -0.47 -2.09
CA ASP A 334 20.43 0.10 -1.30
C ASP A 334 21.82 -0.49 -1.61
N GLY A 335 22.03 -0.96 -2.85
CA GLY A 335 23.29 -1.59 -3.26
C GLY A 335 23.50 -3.01 -2.73
N LEU A 336 22.58 -3.53 -1.90
CA LEU A 336 22.70 -4.85 -1.30
C LEU A 336 22.63 -5.96 -2.35
N HIS A 337 21.81 -5.81 -3.39
CA HIS A 337 21.72 -6.81 -4.46
C HIS A 337 23.04 -6.91 -5.21
N GLN A 338 23.64 -5.77 -5.55
CA GLN A 338 24.93 -5.65 -6.20
C GLN A 338 26.05 -6.18 -5.31
N ALA A 339 25.97 -5.96 -4.00
CA ALA A 339 26.88 -6.54 -3.02
C ALA A 339 26.77 -8.07 -2.95
N ILE A 340 25.56 -8.63 -3.04
CA ILE A 340 25.34 -10.09 -3.13
C ILE A 340 25.86 -10.63 -4.46
N GLU A 341 25.60 -9.94 -5.57
CA GLU A 341 26.13 -10.29 -6.90
C GLU A 341 27.67 -10.32 -6.88
N ALA A 342 28.31 -9.33 -6.24
CA ALA A 342 29.76 -9.27 -6.07
C ALA A 342 30.28 -10.40 -5.17
N LYS A 343 29.61 -10.66 -4.03
CA LYS A 343 29.91 -11.77 -3.10
C LYS A 343 29.93 -13.12 -3.81
N GLU A 344 28.91 -13.39 -4.63
CA GLU A 344 28.74 -14.62 -5.39
C GLU A 344 29.54 -14.66 -6.70
N ARG A 345 30.29 -13.58 -7.00
CA ARG A 345 31.12 -13.42 -8.20
C ARG A 345 30.35 -13.57 -9.52
N VAL A 346 29.09 -13.13 -9.54
CA VAL A 346 28.30 -13.03 -10.76
C VAL A 346 28.49 -11.67 -11.43
N SER A 347 27.89 -11.48 -12.61
CA SER A 347 27.88 -10.18 -13.27
C SER A 347 27.09 -9.21 -12.41
N VAL A 348 27.77 -8.17 -11.90
CA VAL A 348 27.13 -7.16 -11.06
C VAL A 348 26.34 -6.22 -11.97
N GLY A 349 25.05 -6.07 -11.69
CA GLY A 349 24.19 -5.15 -12.41
C GLY A 349 24.48 -3.70 -12.01
N ARG A 350 24.01 -2.74 -12.82
CA ARG A 350 24.00 -1.33 -12.39
C ARG A 350 23.11 -1.16 -11.16
N GLU A 351 23.43 -0.17 -10.35
CA GLU A 351 22.54 0.24 -9.25
C GLU A 351 21.19 0.69 -9.81
N ASN A 352 20.15 0.54 -9.01
CA ASN A 352 18.85 1.09 -9.32
C ASN A 352 18.69 2.37 -8.51
N GLN A 353 18.44 3.48 -9.19
CA GLN A 353 18.13 4.76 -8.56
C GLN A 353 16.62 4.99 -8.49
N THR A 354 16.16 5.73 -7.48
CA THR A 354 14.76 6.11 -7.33
C THR A 354 14.39 7.16 -8.39
N LEU A 355 13.40 6.84 -9.25
CA LEU A 355 12.87 7.77 -10.26
C LEU A 355 11.61 8.47 -9.77
N ALA A 356 10.79 7.77 -8.99
CA ALA A 356 9.60 8.31 -8.36
C ALA A 356 9.28 7.47 -7.12
N THR A 357 8.77 8.12 -6.08
CA THR A 357 8.39 7.46 -4.83
C THR A 357 7.20 8.16 -4.21
N ILE A 358 6.32 7.40 -3.53
CA ILE A 358 5.26 7.95 -2.68
C ILE A 358 4.92 6.94 -1.57
N THR A 359 4.66 7.43 -0.37
CA THR A 359 4.07 6.60 0.69
C THR A 359 2.57 6.41 0.45
N LEU A 360 2.01 5.26 0.83
CA LEU A 360 0.55 5.04 0.74
C LEU A 360 -0.23 6.10 1.53
N GLN A 361 0.36 6.56 2.64
CA GLN A 361 -0.11 7.67 3.46
C GLN A 361 -0.35 8.92 2.64
N ASN A 362 0.71 9.46 2.03
CA ASN A 362 0.60 10.71 1.28
C ASN A 362 -0.24 10.52 0.01
N TYR A 363 -0.20 9.35 -0.63
CA TYR A 363 -1.06 9.05 -1.78
C TYR A 363 -2.55 9.16 -1.43
N VAL A 364 -2.99 8.54 -0.34
CA VAL A 364 -4.40 8.55 0.07
C VAL A 364 -4.82 9.95 0.55
N ARG A 365 -3.92 10.71 1.19
CA ARG A 365 -4.19 12.09 1.63
C ARG A 365 -4.46 13.07 0.49
N MET A 366 -4.08 12.75 -0.75
CA MET A 366 -4.40 13.59 -1.91
C MET A 366 -5.89 13.57 -2.27
N TYR A 367 -6.64 12.56 -1.80
CA TYR A 367 -8.05 12.44 -2.16
C TYR A 367 -8.90 13.47 -1.42
N GLY A 368 -9.83 14.11 -2.14
CA GLY A 368 -10.77 15.07 -1.55
C GLY A 368 -11.65 14.46 -0.45
N LYS A 369 -11.91 13.15 -0.53
CA LYS A 369 -12.52 12.36 0.54
C LYS A 369 -11.92 10.96 0.60
N VAL A 370 -11.69 10.48 1.81
CA VAL A 370 -11.17 9.14 2.09
C VAL A 370 -12.13 8.42 3.04
N ALA A 371 -12.45 7.17 2.75
CA ALA A 371 -13.21 6.30 3.63
C ALA A 371 -12.60 4.90 3.63
N GLY A 372 -12.98 4.07 4.61
CA GLY A 372 -12.53 2.69 4.66
C GLY A 372 -13.49 1.76 5.36
N MET A 373 -13.32 0.47 5.16
CA MET A 373 -14.09 -0.56 5.87
C MET A 373 -13.19 -1.72 6.27
N THR A 374 -13.43 -2.29 7.44
CA THR A 374 -12.71 -3.48 7.93
C THR A 374 -13.46 -4.12 9.10
N GLY A 375 -13.09 -5.32 9.52
CA GLY A 375 -13.63 -5.96 10.74
C GLY A 375 -12.97 -5.53 12.05
N THR A 376 -11.86 -4.80 11.98
CA THR A 376 -10.93 -4.68 13.11
C THR A 376 -10.15 -3.34 13.14
N ALA A 377 -10.82 -2.20 12.97
CA ALA A 377 -10.16 -0.88 12.93
C ALA A 377 -10.01 -0.21 14.31
N ALA A 378 -10.89 -0.51 15.27
CA ALA A 378 -10.98 0.21 16.54
C ALA A 378 -9.72 0.11 17.40
N THR A 379 -8.88 -0.92 17.20
CA THR A 379 -7.59 -1.02 17.91
C THR A 379 -6.60 0.06 17.47
N GLU A 380 -6.67 0.49 16.20
CA GLU A 380 -5.78 1.47 15.59
C GLU A 380 -6.46 2.84 15.39
N GLU A 381 -7.55 3.13 16.11
CA GLU A 381 -8.31 4.37 15.93
C GLU A 381 -7.43 5.62 16.09
N GLU A 382 -6.50 5.61 17.03
CA GLU A 382 -5.55 6.70 17.27
C GLU A 382 -4.63 6.91 16.06
N GLU A 383 -4.05 5.83 15.51
CA GLU A 383 -3.22 5.90 14.31
C GLU A 383 -4.00 6.40 13.09
N PHE A 384 -5.23 5.89 12.86
CA PHE A 384 -6.07 6.35 11.76
C PHE A 384 -6.38 7.83 11.83
N LYS A 385 -6.66 8.32 13.03
CA LYS A 385 -6.97 9.72 13.26
C LYS A 385 -5.74 10.61 13.13
N ASP A 386 -4.62 10.23 13.74
CA ASP A 386 -3.42 11.06 13.81
C ASP A 386 -2.69 11.13 12.47
N ILE A 387 -2.66 10.04 11.70
CA ILE A 387 -1.98 10.00 10.40
C ILE A 387 -2.90 10.44 9.27
N TYR A 388 -4.15 9.98 9.25
CA TYR A 388 -5.04 10.13 8.10
C TYR A 388 -6.24 11.06 8.34
N GLY A 389 -6.46 11.51 9.59
CA GLY A 389 -7.66 12.25 9.95
C GLY A 389 -8.95 11.41 9.88
N LEU A 390 -8.82 10.08 9.85
CA LEU A 390 -9.94 9.14 9.69
C LEU A 390 -10.50 8.72 11.04
N GLU A 391 -11.81 8.82 11.18
CA GLU A 391 -12.52 8.40 12.39
C GLU A 391 -13.06 6.99 12.23
N VAL A 392 -12.92 6.16 13.26
CA VAL A 392 -13.46 4.80 13.27
C VAL A 392 -14.86 4.80 13.87
N LEU A 393 -15.82 4.22 13.15
CA LEU A 393 -17.19 4.01 13.61
C LEU A 393 -17.48 2.51 13.70
N VAL A 394 -17.69 2.01 14.93
CA VAL A 394 -18.04 0.60 15.15
C VAL A 394 -19.52 0.40 14.91
N ILE A 395 -19.84 -0.22 13.78
CA ILE A 395 -21.21 -0.54 13.37
C ILE A 395 -21.68 -1.79 14.14
N PRO A 396 -22.91 -1.81 14.69
CA PRO A 396 -23.45 -3.00 15.32
C PRO A 396 -23.58 -4.16 14.33
N THR A 397 -23.47 -5.39 14.81
CA THR A 397 -23.72 -6.59 13.99
C THR A 397 -25.22 -6.75 13.72
N HIS A 398 -25.57 -7.34 12.58
CA HIS A 398 -26.98 -7.63 12.27
C HIS A 398 -27.57 -8.64 13.27
N MET A 399 -26.80 -9.67 13.60
CA MET A 399 -27.16 -10.70 14.57
C MET A 399 -26.17 -10.69 15.76
N PRO A 400 -26.59 -11.09 16.97
CA PRO A 400 -25.69 -11.18 18.12
C PRO A 400 -24.54 -12.15 17.89
N MET A 401 -23.30 -11.75 18.22
CA MET A 401 -22.12 -12.61 18.10
C MET A 401 -22.08 -13.60 19.29
N ILE A 402 -22.12 -14.91 19.00
CA ILE A 402 -22.17 -15.98 20.00
C ILE A 402 -20.96 -16.92 19.99
N ARG A 403 -19.93 -16.60 19.20
CA ARG A 403 -18.69 -17.40 19.12
C ARG A 403 -18.02 -17.49 20.49
N LYS A 404 -17.52 -18.68 20.83
CA LYS A 404 -16.75 -18.93 22.05
C LYS A 404 -15.25 -18.81 21.76
N ASP A 405 -14.62 -17.75 22.24
CA ASP A 405 -13.17 -17.59 22.17
C ASP A 405 -12.53 -18.19 23.43
N ASN A 406 -11.89 -19.35 23.29
CA ASN A 406 -11.26 -20.07 24.39
C ASN A 406 -9.90 -19.43 24.77
N PRO A 407 -9.42 -19.64 26.01
CA PRO A 407 -8.08 -19.23 26.42
C PRO A 407 -6.98 -19.84 25.53
N ASP A 408 -5.81 -19.18 25.51
CA ASP A 408 -4.64 -19.71 24.81
C ASP A 408 -4.05 -20.93 25.55
N VAL A 409 -3.62 -21.93 24.78
CA VAL A 409 -2.96 -23.15 25.26
C VAL A 409 -1.47 -23.05 24.93
N ILE A 410 -0.60 -23.12 25.94
CA ILE A 410 0.83 -22.82 25.77
C ILE A 410 1.68 -24.04 26.13
N PHE A 411 2.54 -24.44 25.20
CA PHE A 411 3.47 -25.56 25.29
C PHE A 411 4.92 -25.10 25.41
N ARG A 412 5.79 -26.00 25.88
CA ARG A 412 7.22 -25.71 25.97
C ARG A 412 7.86 -25.69 24.59
N THR A 413 7.60 -26.71 23.77
CA THR A 413 8.26 -26.88 22.46
C THR A 413 7.28 -26.81 21.28
N ARG A 414 7.77 -26.43 20.09
CA ARG A 414 6.96 -26.43 18.85
C ARG A 414 6.43 -27.83 18.54
N ARG A 415 7.21 -28.87 18.85
CA ARG A 415 6.84 -30.27 18.61
C ARG A 415 5.60 -30.68 19.41
N GLU A 416 5.58 -30.37 20.70
CA GLU A 416 4.42 -30.64 21.57
C GLU A 416 3.18 -29.88 21.09
N LYS A 417 3.35 -28.59 20.76
CA LYS A 417 2.29 -27.74 20.20
C LYS A 417 1.65 -28.35 18.96
N PHE A 418 2.44 -28.72 17.95
CA PHE A 418 1.91 -29.28 16.71
C PHE A 418 1.28 -30.66 16.90
N ALA A 419 1.77 -31.47 17.85
CA ALA A 419 1.14 -32.73 18.21
C ALA A 419 -0.25 -32.49 18.81
N ALA A 420 -0.38 -31.56 19.77
CA ALA A 420 -1.64 -31.21 20.40
C ALA A 420 -2.64 -30.58 19.42
N VAL A 421 -2.19 -29.73 18.50
CA VAL A 421 -3.02 -29.21 17.40
C VAL A 421 -3.56 -30.36 16.55
N ALA A 422 -2.71 -31.34 16.20
CA ALA A 422 -3.15 -32.47 15.40
C ALA A 422 -4.11 -33.40 16.16
N ASP A 423 -3.95 -33.57 17.49
CA ASP A 423 -4.89 -34.29 18.35
C ASP A 423 -6.27 -33.60 18.35
N ASP A 424 -6.29 -32.28 18.51
CA ASP A 424 -7.52 -31.49 18.53
C ASP A 424 -8.26 -31.52 17.18
N VAL A 425 -7.51 -31.45 16.08
CA VAL A 425 -8.06 -31.59 14.72
C VAL A 425 -8.63 -32.98 14.52
N GLU A 426 -7.96 -34.04 14.99
CA GLU A 426 -8.44 -35.42 14.86
C GLU A 426 -9.75 -35.65 15.64
N GLU A 427 -9.82 -35.17 16.88
CA GLU A 427 -11.03 -35.26 17.70
C GLU A 427 -12.21 -34.51 17.05
N THR A 428 -11.94 -33.30 16.56
CA THR A 428 -12.95 -32.45 15.91
C THR A 428 -13.38 -33.01 14.55
N HIS A 429 -12.45 -33.52 13.76
CA HIS A 429 -12.75 -34.12 12.47
C HIS A 429 -13.59 -35.39 12.61
N ARG A 430 -13.37 -36.19 13.68
CA ARG A 430 -14.16 -37.40 13.96
C ARG A 430 -15.64 -37.10 14.23
N THR A 431 -15.98 -35.93 14.77
CA THR A 431 -17.39 -35.52 14.95
C THR A 431 -18.00 -34.94 13.66
N GLY A 432 -17.18 -34.64 12.66
CA GLY A 432 -17.59 -34.02 11.40
C GLY A 432 -17.65 -32.48 11.46
N GLN A 433 -17.20 -31.86 12.55
CA GLN A 433 -17.16 -30.40 12.67
C GLN A 433 -16.05 -29.83 11.76
N PRO A 434 -16.31 -28.78 10.96
CA PRO A 434 -15.28 -28.16 10.12
C PRO A 434 -14.23 -27.41 10.93
N VAL A 435 -12.98 -27.47 10.45
CA VAL A 435 -11.83 -26.85 11.12
C VAL A 435 -11.02 -26.00 10.15
N LEU A 436 -10.76 -24.75 10.54
CA LEU A 436 -9.78 -23.88 9.90
C LEU A 436 -8.59 -23.67 10.83
N ILE A 437 -7.40 -24.01 10.36
CA ILE A 437 -6.14 -23.85 11.09
C ILE A 437 -5.35 -22.70 10.45
N GLY A 438 -5.04 -21.67 11.23
CA GLY A 438 -4.18 -20.57 10.82
C GLY A 438 -2.74 -20.74 11.29
N THR A 439 -1.79 -20.73 10.37
CA THR A 439 -0.34 -20.69 10.65
C THR A 439 0.25 -19.35 10.24
N THR A 440 1.44 -19.01 10.70
CA THR A 440 2.16 -17.75 10.35
C THR A 440 3.12 -17.91 9.17
N SER A 441 3.57 -19.14 8.90
CA SER A 441 4.53 -19.45 7.83
C SER A 441 4.10 -20.66 7.01
N ILE A 442 4.61 -20.75 5.77
CA ILE A 442 4.37 -21.90 4.89
C ILE A 442 5.04 -23.15 5.46
N GLU A 443 6.21 -23.01 6.08
CA GLU A 443 6.91 -24.11 6.74
C GLU A 443 6.04 -24.74 7.85
N SER A 444 5.42 -23.92 8.69
CA SER A 444 4.50 -24.39 9.74
C SER A 444 3.27 -25.09 9.13
N SER A 445 2.71 -24.54 8.04
CA SER A 445 1.59 -25.15 7.31
C SER A 445 1.95 -26.53 6.72
N GLU A 446 3.10 -26.64 6.05
CA GLU A 446 3.59 -27.90 5.46
C GLU A 446 3.94 -28.93 6.53
N THR A 447 4.54 -28.50 7.65
CA THR A 447 4.85 -29.36 8.79
C THR A 447 3.58 -29.94 9.39
N LEU A 448 2.58 -29.11 9.66
CA LEU A 448 1.29 -29.58 10.16
C LEU A 448 0.59 -30.47 9.14
N GLY A 449 0.63 -30.13 7.85
CA GLY A 449 0.06 -30.96 6.79
C GLY A 449 0.66 -32.37 6.74
N LYS A 450 1.98 -32.51 6.93
CA LYS A 450 2.63 -33.84 7.05
C LYS A 450 2.10 -34.64 8.24
N ILE A 451 1.90 -33.98 9.39
CA ILE A 451 1.37 -34.63 10.61
C ILE A 451 -0.07 -35.09 10.39
N LEU A 452 -0.93 -34.24 9.83
CA LEU A 452 -2.33 -34.57 9.51
C LEU A 452 -2.43 -35.71 8.49
N LYS A 453 -1.55 -35.71 7.47
CA LYS A 453 -1.46 -36.79 6.48
C LYS A 453 -1.06 -38.12 7.12
N ALA A 454 -0.11 -38.11 8.06
CA ALA A 454 0.29 -39.31 8.80
C ALA A 454 -0.87 -39.90 9.64
N ARG A 455 -1.76 -39.02 10.13
CA ARG A 455 -3.00 -39.39 10.84
C ARG A 455 -4.19 -39.73 9.91
N ARG A 456 -3.98 -39.72 8.60
CA ARG A 456 -5.01 -40.01 7.57
C ARG A 456 -6.19 -39.02 7.56
N ILE A 457 -5.94 -37.78 7.94
CA ILE A 457 -6.93 -36.70 7.87
C ILE A 457 -6.79 -36.00 6.52
N GLU A 458 -7.85 -36.04 5.70
CA GLU A 458 -7.87 -35.26 4.45
C GLU A 458 -7.93 -33.78 4.79
N HIS A 459 -7.02 -32.99 4.22
CA HIS A 459 -6.93 -31.57 4.47
C HIS A 459 -6.48 -30.82 3.21
N ARG A 460 -6.77 -29.52 3.17
CA ARG A 460 -6.33 -28.61 2.11
C ARG A 460 -5.39 -27.56 2.69
N ILE A 461 -4.30 -27.25 1.99
CA ILE A 461 -3.33 -26.23 2.40
C ILE A 461 -3.43 -25.02 1.49
N LEU A 462 -3.53 -23.83 2.08
CA LEU A 462 -3.62 -22.54 1.41
C LEU A 462 -2.39 -21.71 1.78
N ASN A 463 -1.66 -21.27 0.76
CA ASN A 463 -0.31 -20.70 0.92
C ASN A 463 -0.22 -19.27 0.34
N ALA A 464 -1.36 -18.59 0.17
CA ALA A 464 -1.48 -17.27 -0.49
C ALA A 464 -0.87 -17.25 -1.91
N LYS A 465 -0.91 -18.39 -2.59
CA LYS A 465 -0.19 -18.67 -3.83
C LYS A 465 -1.02 -18.44 -5.09
N TYR A 466 -2.28 -18.85 -5.05
CA TYR A 466 -3.22 -18.82 -6.18
C TYR A 466 -4.59 -18.37 -5.68
N HIS A 467 -4.84 -17.06 -5.69
CA HIS A 467 -5.99 -16.45 -5.00
C HIS A 467 -7.35 -17.03 -5.43
N GLU A 468 -7.56 -17.28 -6.72
CA GLU A 468 -8.81 -17.85 -7.23
C GLU A 468 -9.04 -19.28 -6.75
N MET A 469 -8.03 -20.15 -6.87
CA MET A 469 -8.11 -21.53 -6.38
C MET A 469 -8.31 -21.58 -4.86
N GLU A 470 -7.63 -20.69 -4.12
CA GLU A 470 -7.78 -20.61 -2.67
C GLU A 470 -9.17 -20.12 -2.28
N ALA A 471 -9.73 -19.14 -2.99
CA ALA A 471 -11.10 -18.70 -2.78
C ALA A 471 -12.09 -19.86 -2.96
N ASN A 472 -11.92 -20.69 -4.00
CA ASN A 472 -12.75 -21.89 -4.21
C ASN A 472 -12.68 -22.85 -3.01
N ILE A 473 -11.50 -23.10 -2.46
CA ILE A 473 -11.32 -23.99 -1.31
C ILE A 473 -11.96 -23.37 -0.05
N VAL A 474 -11.71 -22.09 0.20
CA VAL A 474 -12.20 -21.36 1.38
C VAL A 474 -13.72 -21.29 1.38
N ALA A 475 -14.33 -21.06 0.22
CA ALA A 475 -15.78 -21.05 0.06
C ALA A 475 -16.45 -22.38 0.47
N GLN A 476 -15.69 -23.48 0.48
CA GLN A 476 -16.16 -24.81 0.88
C GLN A 476 -15.62 -25.27 2.24
N ALA A 477 -14.82 -24.45 2.92
CA ALA A 477 -14.17 -24.82 4.19
C ALA A 477 -15.16 -24.99 5.36
N GLY A 478 -16.40 -24.50 5.21
CA GLY A 478 -17.47 -24.63 6.22
C GLY A 478 -18.33 -25.89 6.08
N ARG A 479 -17.99 -26.81 5.17
CA ARG A 479 -18.73 -28.08 4.97
C ARG A 479 -18.37 -29.14 6.00
N LEU A 480 -19.26 -30.12 6.18
CA LEU A 480 -19.04 -31.23 7.12
C LEU A 480 -17.71 -31.95 6.86
N GLY A 481 -16.93 -32.12 7.93
CA GLY A 481 -15.63 -32.80 7.92
C GLY A 481 -14.50 -32.04 7.23
N ALA A 482 -14.73 -30.82 6.71
CA ALA A 482 -13.70 -30.06 6.02
C ALA A 482 -12.57 -29.63 6.98
N VAL A 483 -11.31 -29.90 6.60
CA VAL A 483 -10.12 -29.43 7.32
C VAL A 483 -9.28 -28.59 6.37
N THR A 484 -9.08 -27.33 6.75
CA THR A 484 -8.34 -26.35 5.93
C THR A 484 -7.22 -25.75 6.75
N VAL A 485 -5.99 -25.78 6.23
CA VAL A 485 -4.81 -25.12 6.80
C VAL A 485 -4.52 -23.89 5.95
N ALA A 486 -4.48 -22.72 6.56
CA ALA A 486 -4.24 -21.44 5.91
C ALA A 486 -3.00 -20.77 6.49
N THR A 487 -2.04 -20.44 5.63
CA THR A 487 -0.89 -19.61 6.02
C THR A 487 -1.30 -18.14 6.04
N ASN A 488 -0.99 -17.44 7.13
CA ASN A 488 -1.33 -16.06 7.42
C ASN A 488 -2.82 -15.78 7.15
N MET A 489 -3.10 -14.93 6.18
CA MET A 489 -4.44 -14.57 5.74
C MET A 489 -4.79 -15.17 4.38
N ALA A 490 -4.27 -16.36 4.03
CA ALA A 490 -4.68 -17.04 2.80
C ALA A 490 -6.22 -17.23 2.77
N GLY A 491 -6.83 -17.02 1.61
CA GLY A 491 -8.29 -17.01 1.51
C GLY A 491 -8.98 -15.72 1.97
N ARG A 492 -8.25 -14.62 2.14
CA ARG A 492 -8.84 -13.31 2.48
C ARG A 492 -9.86 -12.85 1.44
N GLY A 493 -10.86 -12.09 1.90
CA GLY A 493 -11.95 -11.59 1.07
C GLY A 493 -12.97 -12.65 0.64
N THR A 494 -12.75 -13.94 0.95
CA THR A 494 -13.74 -14.99 0.72
C THR A 494 -14.41 -15.41 2.02
N ASP A 495 -15.72 -15.51 1.98
CA ASP A 495 -16.53 -15.86 3.13
C ASP A 495 -16.64 -17.38 3.32
N ILE A 496 -16.39 -17.85 4.53
CA ILE A 496 -16.63 -19.25 4.93
C ILE A 496 -18.06 -19.32 5.44
N VAL A 497 -18.94 -19.94 4.64
CA VAL A 497 -20.35 -20.17 4.98
C VAL A 497 -20.48 -21.60 5.49
N LEU A 498 -21.14 -21.79 6.63
CA LEU A 498 -21.41 -23.14 7.14
C LEU A 498 -22.32 -23.89 6.16
N GLY A 499 -21.96 -25.13 5.80
CA GLY A 499 -22.61 -25.90 4.74
C GLY A 499 -22.06 -25.65 3.33
N GLY A 500 -21.11 -24.72 3.17
CA GLY A 500 -20.47 -24.40 1.89
C GLY A 500 -21.20 -23.32 1.09
N ASN A 501 -20.51 -22.76 0.09
CA ASN A 501 -21.08 -21.74 -0.78
C ASN A 501 -21.80 -22.39 -1.99
N PRO A 502 -23.13 -22.21 -2.13
CA PRO A 502 -23.90 -22.89 -3.18
C PRO A 502 -23.57 -22.38 -4.59
N LEU A 503 -23.21 -21.11 -4.75
CA LEU A 503 -22.86 -20.54 -6.05
C LEU A 503 -21.57 -21.16 -6.61
N PHE A 504 -20.57 -21.34 -5.75
CA PHE A 504 -19.31 -21.97 -6.13
C PHE A 504 -19.52 -23.44 -6.52
N LEU A 505 -20.33 -24.18 -5.75
CA LEU A 505 -20.67 -25.57 -6.08
C LEU A 505 -21.48 -25.67 -7.38
N ALA A 506 -22.40 -24.73 -7.61
CA ALA A 506 -23.20 -24.70 -8.82
C ALA A 506 -22.33 -24.44 -10.05
N ARG A 507 -21.37 -23.51 -9.97
CA ARG A 507 -20.39 -23.23 -11.03
C ARG A 507 -19.52 -24.45 -11.34
N GLU A 508 -19.00 -25.13 -10.31
CA GLU A 508 -18.19 -26.33 -10.48
C GLU A 508 -19.00 -27.47 -11.13
N GLU A 509 -20.25 -27.66 -10.72
CA GLU A 509 -21.16 -28.68 -11.27
C GLU A 509 -21.59 -28.34 -12.71
N ALA A 510 -21.87 -27.08 -13.00
CA ALA A 510 -22.19 -26.60 -14.34
C ALA A 510 -21.02 -26.82 -15.30
N GLN A 511 -19.79 -26.49 -14.87
CA GLN A 511 -18.58 -26.75 -15.64
C GLN A 511 -18.38 -28.25 -15.91
N LYS A 512 -18.60 -29.12 -14.91
CA LYS A 512 -18.55 -30.59 -15.09
C LYS A 512 -19.60 -31.10 -16.07
N LYS A 513 -20.78 -30.47 -16.12
CA LYS A 513 -21.88 -30.81 -17.03
C LYS A 513 -21.78 -30.14 -18.40
N GLY A 514 -20.79 -29.26 -18.62
CA GLY A 514 -20.67 -28.48 -19.85
C GLY A 514 -21.77 -27.43 -20.03
N VAL A 515 -22.43 -27.02 -18.95
CA VAL A 515 -23.44 -25.96 -18.93
C VAL A 515 -22.72 -24.63 -18.75
N ASP A 516 -22.88 -23.73 -19.71
CA ASP A 516 -22.35 -22.37 -19.61
C ASP A 516 -23.37 -21.47 -18.90
N HIS A 517 -22.94 -20.94 -17.75
CA HIS A 517 -23.75 -20.10 -16.89
C HIS A 517 -24.22 -18.77 -17.52
N ASP A 518 -23.54 -18.28 -18.57
CA ASP A 518 -23.90 -17.02 -19.23
C ASP A 518 -24.90 -17.22 -20.38
N SER A 519 -24.97 -18.44 -20.95
CA SER A 519 -25.81 -18.75 -22.10
C SER A 519 -26.98 -19.68 -21.80
N ASP A 520 -26.87 -20.54 -20.78
CA ASP A 520 -27.91 -21.48 -20.34
C ASP A 520 -28.36 -21.20 -18.90
N ILE A 521 -28.98 -20.03 -18.73
CA ILE A 521 -29.38 -19.46 -17.43
C ILE A 521 -30.34 -20.41 -16.70
N GLU A 522 -31.31 -20.99 -17.40
CA GLU A 522 -32.34 -21.85 -16.79
C GLU A 522 -31.74 -23.15 -16.25
N ALA A 523 -30.81 -23.78 -16.99
CA ALA A 523 -30.09 -24.95 -16.51
C ALA A 523 -29.19 -24.62 -15.30
N PHE A 524 -28.51 -23.47 -15.32
CA PHE A 524 -27.68 -23.02 -14.20
C PHE A 524 -28.50 -22.72 -12.94
N GLU A 525 -29.64 -22.05 -13.07
CA GLU A 525 -30.57 -21.79 -11.95
C GLU A 525 -31.10 -23.08 -11.31
N GLY A 526 -31.39 -24.10 -12.12
CA GLY A 526 -31.77 -25.43 -11.63
C GLY A 526 -30.67 -26.08 -10.80
N ILE A 527 -29.42 -26.03 -11.26
CA ILE A 527 -28.25 -26.54 -10.53
C ILE A 527 -28.05 -25.75 -9.23
N LEU A 528 -28.14 -24.42 -9.29
CA LEU A 528 -27.96 -23.54 -8.15
C LEU A 528 -29.00 -23.81 -7.05
N THR A 529 -30.26 -24.03 -7.44
CA THR A 529 -31.33 -24.35 -6.50
C THR A 529 -31.06 -25.67 -5.77
N ALA A 530 -30.67 -26.72 -6.52
CA ALA A 530 -30.33 -28.01 -5.91
C ALA A 530 -29.12 -27.92 -4.96
N LYS A 531 -28.09 -27.14 -5.33
CA LYS A 531 -26.91 -26.93 -4.48
C LYS A 531 -27.21 -26.07 -3.25
N LYS A 532 -28.16 -25.15 -3.34
CA LYS A 532 -28.65 -24.40 -2.18
C LYS A 532 -29.31 -25.32 -1.16
N GLU A 533 -30.18 -26.24 -1.60
CA GLU A 533 -30.81 -27.23 -0.71
C GLU A 533 -29.82 -28.23 -0.09
N GLU A 534 -28.73 -28.55 -0.81
CA GLU A 534 -27.60 -29.33 -0.27
C GLU A 534 -26.89 -28.56 0.85
N CYS A 535 -26.48 -27.32 0.57
CA CYS A 535 -25.79 -26.45 1.53
C CYS A 535 -26.65 -26.15 2.76
N ASP A 536 -27.94 -25.88 2.61
CA ASP A 536 -28.85 -25.57 3.72
C ASP A 536 -29.00 -26.77 4.68
N ARG A 537 -29.00 -28.00 4.15
CA ARG A 537 -29.02 -29.22 4.98
C ARG A 537 -27.70 -29.44 5.71
N GLU A 538 -26.57 -29.27 5.02
CA GLU A 538 -25.25 -29.37 5.66
C GLU A 538 -25.05 -28.27 6.71
N HIS A 539 -25.54 -27.06 6.44
CA HIS A 539 -25.50 -25.93 7.37
C HIS A 539 -26.12 -26.30 8.71
N ALA A 540 -27.34 -26.85 8.71
CA ALA A 540 -28.01 -27.30 9.93
C ALA A 540 -27.16 -28.34 10.69
N GLY A 541 -26.58 -29.31 9.98
CA GLY A 541 -25.70 -30.31 10.59
C GLY A 541 -24.44 -29.70 11.22
N VAL A 542 -23.81 -28.72 10.56
CA VAL A 542 -22.62 -28.02 11.08
C VAL A 542 -22.96 -27.15 12.29
N VAL A 543 -24.12 -26.49 12.28
CA VAL A 543 -24.62 -25.70 13.42
C VAL A 543 -24.82 -26.58 14.65
N ASP A 544 -25.42 -27.76 14.49
CA ASP A 544 -25.64 -28.73 15.57
C ASP A 544 -24.32 -29.25 16.17
N LEU A 545 -23.25 -29.32 15.36
CA LEU A 545 -21.90 -29.70 15.78
C LEU A 545 -21.11 -28.55 16.43
N GLY A 546 -21.71 -27.37 16.59
CA GLY A 546 -21.09 -26.21 17.22
C GLY A 546 -20.41 -25.24 16.26
N GLY A 547 -20.65 -25.36 14.95
CA GLY A 547 -20.19 -24.43 13.92
C GLY A 547 -18.73 -24.60 13.51
N LEU A 548 -18.13 -23.58 12.91
CA LEU A 548 -16.72 -23.62 12.47
C LEU A 548 -15.76 -23.48 13.66
N LYS A 549 -14.81 -24.41 13.77
CA LYS A 549 -13.70 -24.32 14.73
C LYS A 549 -12.49 -23.63 14.11
N ILE A 550 -11.95 -22.65 14.81
CA ILE A 550 -10.72 -21.94 14.44
C ILE A 550 -9.59 -22.36 15.36
N ILE A 551 -8.46 -22.76 14.78
CA ILE A 551 -7.24 -23.08 15.50
C ILE A 551 -6.13 -22.14 15.03
N GLY A 552 -5.61 -21.28 15.91
CA GLY A 552 -4.38 -20.54 15.65
C GLY A 552 -3.17 -21.33 16.14
N THR A 553 -2.16 -21.56 15.31
CA THR A 553 -0.96 -22.32 15.74
C THR A 553 0.13 -21.43 16.34
N GLU A 554 -0.02 -20.12 16.22
CA GLU A 554 0.89 -19.06 16.70
C GLU A 554 0.07 -17.77 16.86
N ARG A 555 0.64 -16.79 17.57
CA ARG A 555 0.13 -15.41 17.58
C ARG A 555 0.83 -14.60 16.52
N HIS A 556 0.08 -13.77 15.80
CA HIS A 556 0.66 -12.82 14.88
C HIS A 556 1.29 -11.64 15.64
N GLU A 557 2.10 -10.85 14.95
CA GLU A 557 2.70 -9.63 15.49
C GLU A 557 1.65 -8.61 15.96
N SER A 558 0.47 -8.65 15.34
CA SER A 558 -0.67 -7.80 15.71
C SER A 558 -1.88 -8.61 16.17
N ARG A 559 -2.52 -8.14 17.23
CA ARG A 559 -3.76 -8.71 17.78
C ARG A 559 -4.91 -8.64 16.77
N ARG A 560 -4.87 -7.64 15.90
CA ARG A 560 -5.85 -7.42 14.83
C ARG A 560 -5.94 -8.62 13.90
N ILE A 561 -4.79 -9.13 13.46
CA ILE A 561 -4.68 -10.27 12.54
C ILE A 561 -5.23 -11.54 13.20
N ASP A 562 -4.91 -11.78 14.47
CA ASP A 562 -5.49 -12.88 15.23
C ASP A 562 -7.02 -12.78 15.29
N ASN A 563 -7.55 -11.58 15.52
CA ASN A 563 -9.00 -11.35 15.58
C ASN A 563 -9.68 -11.51 14.22
N GLN A 564 -8.99 -11.21 13.12
CA GLN A 564 -9.47 -11.52 11.77
C GLN A 564 -9.58 -13.04 11.55
N LEU A 565 -8.59 -13.82 12.01
CA LEU A 565 -8.64 -15.29 11.97
C LEU A 565 -9.82 -15.81 12.79
N ARG A 566 -10.00 -15.35 14.03
CA ARG A 566 -11.18 -15.70 14.85
C ARG A 566 -12.49 -15.33 14.15
N GLY A 567 -12.53 -14.15 13.53
CA GLY A 567 -13.66 -13.61 12.77
C GLY A 567 -14.06 -14.42 11.53
N ARG A 568 -13.29 -15.45 11.15
CA ARG A 568 -13.71 -16.44 10.14
C ARG A 568 -14.84 -17.33 10.64
N SER A 569 -15.03 -17.46 11.96
CA SER A 569 -16.11 -18.22 12.60
C SER A 569 -17.13 -17.32 13.32
N GLY A 570 -18.32 -17.86 13.55
CA GLY A 570 -19.41 -17.23 14.30
C GLY A 570 -20.06 -16.03 13.60
N ARG A 571 -20.29 -16.15 12.29
CA ARG A 571 -20.80 -15.08 11.42
C ARG A 571 -22.32 -15.08 11.43
N GLN A 572 -22.95 -13.91 11.29
CA GLN A 572 -24.42 -13.76 11.28
C GLN A 572 -25.13 -14.48 12.46
N GLY A 573 -24.45 -14.61 13.61
CA GLY A 573 -24.98 -15.28 14.79
C GLY A 573 -24.81 -16.80 14.80
N ASP A 574 -24.09 -17.37 13.84
CA ASP A 574 -23.74 -18.79 13.83
C ASP A 574 -22.94 -19.18 15.09
N PRO A 575 -23.05 -20.44 15.55
CA PRO A 575 -22.15 -20.97 16.56
C PRO A 575 -20.73 -21.10 16.01
N GLY A 576 -19.78 -21.18 16.91
CA GLY A 576 -18.38 -21.36 16.56
C GLY A 576 -17.48 -21.27 17.77
N CYS A 577 -16.24 -21.72 17.61
CA CYS A 577 -15.21 -21.56 18.64
C CYS A 577 -13.85 -21.23 18.05
N SER A 578 -13.00 -20.60 18.86
CA SER A 578 -11.60 -20.36 18.52
C SER A 578 -10.68 -20.72 19.68
N THR A 579 -9.53 -21.31 19.37
CA THR A 579 -8.46 -21.61 20.33
C THR A 579 -7.11 -21.33 19.69
N PHE A 580 -6.17 -20.76 20.44
CA PHE A 580 -4.78 -20.58 19.98
C PHE A 580 -3.85 -21.51 20.76
N TYR A 581 -3.01 -22.24 20.03
CA TYR A 581 -1.99 -23.13 20.54
C TYR A 581 -0.64 -22.50 20.29
N LEU A 582 0.14 -22.24 21.33
CA LEU A 582 1.38 -21.47 21.27
C LEU A 582 2.54 -22.27 21.87
N SER A 583 3.77 -21.91 21.50
CA SER A 583 5.00 -22.45 22.08
C SER A 583 5.95 -21.33 22.46
N LEU A 584 6.76 -21.55 23.50
CA LEU A 584 7.83 -20.64 23.90
C LEU A 584 8.92 -20.47 22.84
N GLU A 585 9.02 -21.43 21.92
CA GLU A 585 9.91 -21.37 20.78
C GLU A 585 9.32 -20.57 19.61
N ASP A 586 8.06 -20.11 19.69
CA ASP A 586 7.43 -19.26 18.67
C ASP A 586 8.07 -17.87 18.66
N ASP A 587 8.19 -17.26 17.48
CA ASP A 587 9.01 -16.05 17.30
C ASP A 587 8.55 -14.85 18.12
N LEU A 588 7.23 -14.66 18.28
CA LEU A 588 6.69 -13.61 19.15
C LEU A 588 7.17 -13.76 20.59
N LEU A 589 7.12 -14.97 21.15
CA LEU A 589 7.51 -15.24 22.54
C LEU A 589 9.03 -15.28 22.70
N ARG A 590 9.77 -15.75 21.70
CA ARG A 590 11.23 -15.78 21.71
C ARG A 590 11.85 -14.38 21.61
N LEU A 591 11.29 -13.51 20.77
CA LEU A 591 11.85 -12.18 20.49
C LEU A 591 11.34 -11.11 21.45
N PHE A 592 10.06 -11.20 21.85
CA PHE A 592 9.36 -10.16 22.62
C PHE A 592 8.76 -10.69 23.93
N GLY A 593 8.93 -11.98 24.23
CA GLY A 593 8.60 -12.52 25.54
C GLY A 593 9.48 -11.88 26.60
N SER A 594 8.86 -11.14 27.50
CA SER A 594 9.57 -10.51 28.62
C SER A 594 10.28 -11.54 29.51
N ASP A 595 11.30 -11.10 30.26
CA ASP A 595 11.92 -11.88 31.36
C ASP A 595 10.89 -12.43 32.36
N ARG A 596 9.70 -11.81 32.46
CA ARG A 596 8.59 -12.29 33.29
C ARG A 596 7.97 -13.59 32.78
N ILE A 597 7.90 -13.83 31.47
CA ILE A 597 7.35 -15.09 30.92
C ILE A 597 8.35 -16.20 31.21
N SER A 598 9.63 -15.99 30.90
CA SER A 598 10.72 -16.94 31.21
C SER A 598 10.82 -17.24 32.71
N GLY A 599 10.84 -16.20 33.57
CA GLY A 599 10.94 -16.37 35.03
C GLY A 599 9.67 -16.93 35.71
N PHE A 600 8.49 -16.79 35.09
CA PHE A 600 7.27 -17.46 35.55
C PHE A 600 7.30 -18.95 35.19
N MET A 601 7.91 -19.30 34.06
CA MET A 601 7.96 -20.68 33.57
C MET A 601 9.06 -21.53 34.21
N GLU A 602 10.22 -20.95 34.51
CA GLU A 602 11.24 -21.60 35.34
C GLU A 602 10.71 -22.02 36.72
N LYS A 603 9.73 -21.27 37.27
CA LYS A 603 9.07 -21.59 38.54
C LYS A 603 7.97 -22.64 38.45
N LEU A 604 7.37 -22.80 37.27
CA LEU A 604 6.27 -23.74 37.05
C LEU A 604 6.74 -25.16 36.72
N GLY A 605 7.98 -25.32 36.25
CA GLY A 605 8.59 -26.64 36.09
C GLY A 605 7.83 -27.56 35.14
N LEU A 606 7.31 -27.03 34.02
CA LEU A 606 6.56 -27.78 33.01
C LEU A 606 7.30 -29.03 32.54
N GLU A 607 6.67 -30.19 32.74
CA GLU A 607 7.17 -31.46 32.23
C GLU A 607 6.78 -31.67 30.75
N GLU A 608 7.43 -32.63 30.08
CA GLU A 608 7.17 -32.91 28.66
C GLU A 608 5.73 -33.42 28.46
N GLY A 609 4.93 -32.68 27.69
CA GLY A 609 3.52 -33.00 27.43
C GLY A 609 2.51 -32.23 28.30
N GLU A 610 2.97 -31.43 29.25
CA GLU A 610 2.10 -30.51 29.99
C GLU A 610 1.91 -29.18 29.24
N TYR A 611 0.74 -28.56 29.41
CA TYR A 611 0.42 -27.25 28.86
C TYR A 611 -0.14 -26.32 29.94
N ILE A 612 -0.01 -25.02 29.69
CA ILE A 612 -0.59 -23.99 30.56
C ILE A 612 -1.82 -23.40 29.90
N GLU A 613 -2.94 -23.47 30.61
CA GLU A 613 -4.15 -22.67 30.35
C GLU A 613 -4.34 -21.67 31.49
N HIS A 614 -3.93 -20.42 31.29
CA HIS A 614 -4.06 -19.41 32.33
C HIS A 614 -4.30 -18.01 31.76
N GLY A 615 -5.41 -17.37 32.13
CA GLY A 615 -5.79 -16.05 31.60
C GLY A 615 -4.80 -14.91 31.90
N LEU A 616 -3.97 -15.01 32.96
CA LEU A 616 -2.88 -14.05 33.18
C LEU A 616 -1.77 -14.14 32.11
N LEU A 617 -1.53 -15.34 31.57
CA LEU A 617 -0.51 -15.55 30.56
C LEU A 617 -0.99 -15.00 29.21
N THR A 618 -2.27 -15.20 28.86
CA THR A 618 -2.91 -14.53 27.71
C THR A 618 -2.71 -13.02 27.76
N LYS A 619 -2.90 -12.37 28.91
CA LYS A 619 -2.65 -10.91 29.06
C LYS A 619 -1.18 -10.51 28.89
N ALA A 620 -0.24 -11.36 29.32
CA ALA A 620 1.19 -11.10 29.11
C ALA A 620 1.55 -11.16 27.62
N ILE A 621 0.95 -12.09 26.87
CA ILE A 621 1.11 -12.21 25.42
C ILE A 621 0.48 -11.01 24.71
N GLU A 622 -0.72 -10.58 25.11
CA GLU A 622 -1.34 -9.35 24.57
C GLU A 622 -0.45 -8.12 24.81
N THR A 623 0.25 -8.05 25.94
CA THR A 623 1.21 -6.97 26.22
C THR A 623 2.44 -7.04 25.31
N ALA A 624 2.91 -8.25 24.98
CA ALA A 624 4.01 -8.43 24.03
C ALA A 624 3.60 -8.01 22.61
N GLN A 625 2.42 -8.42 22.14
CA GLN A 625 1.85 -7.98 20.84
C GLN A 625 1.74 -6.45 20.78
N LYS A 626 1.22 -5.82 21.83
CA LYS A 626 1.09 -4.35 21.88
C LYS A 626 2.44 -3.63 21.71
N ARG A 627 3.51 -4.16 22.30
CA ARG A 627 4.86 -3.59 22.13
C ARG A 627 5.39 -3.72 20.70
N VAL A 628 5.08 -4.83 20.03
CA VAL A 628 5.44 -5.04 18.61
C VAL A 628 4.64 -4.08 17.73
N GLU A 629 3.35 -3.89 18.02
CA GLU A 629 2.49 -2.91 17.35
C GLU A 629 3.02 -1.47 17.53
N GLU A 630 3.36 -1.06 18.76
CA GLU A 630 3.97 0.25 19.07
C GLU A 630 5.30 0.45 18.31
N PHE A 631 6.15 -0.58 18.27
CA PHE A 631 7.41 -0.54 17.50
C PHE A 631 7.18 -0.34 16.00
N HIS A 632 6.24 -1.08 15.40
CA HIS A 632 5.90 -0.91 13.99
C HIS A 632 5.22 0.43 13.69
N PHE A 633 4.40 0.93 14.63
CA PHE A 633 3.82 2.26 14.55
C PHE A 633 4.90 3.34 14.51
N ASP A 634 5.93 3.24 15.37
CA ASP A 634 7.06 4.18 15.37
C ASP A 634 7.81 4.17 14.04
N ILE A 635 8.06 2.99 13.46
CA ILE A 635 8.69 2.87 12.12
C ILE A 635 7.84 3.57 11.06
N ARG A 636 6.53 3.31 11.02
CA ARG A 636 5.62 3.94 10.04
C ARG A 636 5.54 5.45 10.23
N ARG A 637 5.45 5.91 11.47
CA ARG A 637 5.45 7.33 11.81
C ARG A 637 6.72 8.01 11.34
N GLN A 638 7.88 7.40 11.60
CA GLN A 638 9.16 7.92 11.15
C GLN A 638 9.22 7.98 9.62
N LEU A 639 8.87 6.90 8.91
CA LEU A 639 8.81 6.87 7.44
C LEU A 639 7.94 8.00 6.87
N LEU A 640 6.76 8.23 7.46
CA LEU A 640 5.87 9.32 7.07
C LEU A 640 6.49 10.70 7.33
N MET A 641 7.17 10.90 8.46
CA MET A 641 7.79 12.18 8.78
C MET A 641 8.87 12.56 7.77
N TYR A 642 9.72 11.60 7.37
CA TYR A 642 10.71 11.83 6.31
C TYR A 642 10.04 12.06 4.94
N ASP A 643 9.02 11.25 4.59
CA ASP A 643 8.31 11.43 3.32
C ASP A 643 7.52 12.73 3.26
N ASN A 644 7.03 13.29 4.36
CA ASN A 644 6.33 14.58 4.37
C ASN A 644 7.22 15.73 3.89
N VAL A 645 8.52 15.69 4.19
CA VAL A 645 9.49 16.67 3.67
C VAL A 645 9.62 16.52 2.15
N MET A 646 9.81 15.28 1.69
CA MET A 646 9.87 14.98 0.26
C MET A 646 8.57 15.29 -0.48
N ASN A 647 7.42 15.12 0.17
CA ASN A 647 6.11 15.31 -0.42
C ASN A 647 5.85 16.78 -0.76
N GLN A 648 6.29 17.73 0.08
CA GLN A 648 6.18 19.16 -0.22
C GLN A 648 6.97 19.55 -1.47
N GLN A 649 8.19 19.02 -1.60
CA GLN A 649 9.04 19.24 -2.78
C GLN A 649 8.43 18.57 -4.02
N ARG A 650 7.93 17.35 -3.86
CA ARG A 650 7.28 16.58 -4.92
C ARG A 650 6.02 17.27 -5.44
N GLU A 651 5.17 17.79 -4.56
CA GLU A 651 3.96 18.54 -4.96
C GLU A 651 4.32 19.75 -5.82
N ALA A 652 5.35 20.52 -5.42
CA ALA A 652 5.82 21.66 -6.21
C ALA A 652 6.33 21.22 -7.60
N ILE A 653 7.15 20.18 -7.67
CA ILE A 653 7.71 19.68 -8.94
C ILE A 653 6.64 19.07 -9.83
N TYR A 654 5.72 18.28 -9.26
CA TYR A 654 4.66 17.63 -10.02
C TYR A 654 3.61 18.62 -10.52
N GLN A 655 3.32 19.67 -9.76
CA GLN A 655 2.47 20.77 -10.20
C GLN A 655 3.10 21.51 -11.39
N GLU A 656 4.38 21.86 -11.30
CA GLU A 656 5.10 22.52 -12.39
C GLU A 656 5.19 21.62 -13.63
N ARG A 657 5.52 20.34 -13.43
CA ARG A 657 5.54 19.34 -14.51
C ARG A 657 4.18 19.24 -15.21
N ARG A 658 3.09 19.15 -14.44
CA ARG A 658 1.72 19.07 -14.98
C ARG A 658 1.35 20.32 -15.76
N ARG A 659 1.78 21.51 -15.30
CA ARG A 659 1.61 22.76 -16.04
C ARG A 659 2.30 22.68 -17.40
N ILE A 660 3.59 22.35 -17.43
CA ILE A 660 4.36 22.20 -18.68
C ILE A 660 3.72 21.16 -19.61
N LEU A 661 3.22 20.05 -19.07
CA LEU A 661 2.63 18.98 -19.86
C LEU A 661 1.28 19.35 -20.50
N THR A 662 0.48 20.21 -19.85
CA THR A 662 -0.89 20.54 -20.26
C THR A 662 -1.04 21.92 -20.91
N GLU A 663 -0.06 22.81 -20.75
CA GLU A 663 -0.06 24.15 -21.31
C GLU A 663 -0.03 24.09 -22.85
N PRO A 664 -1.05 24.64 -23.57
CA PRO A 664 -1.16 24.49 -25.02
C PRO A 664 -0.06 25.22 -25.80
N ASP A 665 0.43 26.34 -25.27
CA ASP A 665 1.45 27.17 -25.88
C ASP A 665 2.52 27.50 -24.83
N LEU A 666 3.74 27.01 -25.09
CA LEU A 666 4.90 27.23 -24.22
C LEU A 666 5.92 28.16 -24.87
N ALA A 667 5.65 28.71 -26.06
CA ALA A 667 6.56 29.61 -26.74
C ALA A 667 6.82 30.86 -25.89
N ASP A 668 5.77 31.43 -25.31
CA ASP A 668 5.87 32.60 -24.42
C ASP A 668 6.64 32.30 -23.14
N HIS A 669 6.40 31.14 -22.55
CA HIS A 669 7.12 30.69 -21.36
C HIS A 669 8.61 30.48 -21.67
N GLY A 670 8.94 29.83 -22.78
CA GLY A 670 10.32 29.69 -23.25
C GLY A 670 11.00 31.04 -23.49
N ARG A 671 10.30 32.00 -24.12
CA ARG A 671 10.81 33.38 -24.32
C ARG A 671 11.13 34.06 -22.99
N GLN A 672 10.24 33.94 -22.01
CA GLN A 672 10.43 34.53 -20.69
C GLN A 672 11.63 33.89 -19.97
N LEU A 673 11.76 32.56 -19.99
CA LEU A 673 12.88 31.87 -19.34
C LEU A 673 14.23 32.30 -19.91
N VAL A 674 14.34 32.43 -21.23
CA VAL A 674 15.57 32.91 -21.87
C VAL A 674 15.86 34.36 -21.48
N GLY A 675 14.83 35.21 -21.43
CA GLY A 675 14.97 36.58 -20.95
C GLY A 675 15.49 36.66 -19.52
N ASP A 676 14.83 35.96 -18.60
CA ASP A 676 15.18 35.94 -17.17
C ASP A 676 16.60 35.44 -16.93
N ALA A 677 17.06 34.45 -17.71
CA ALA A 677 18.43 33.95 -17.61
C ALA A 677 19.48 34.90 -18.17
N VAL A 678 19.18 35.59 -19.27
CA VAL A 678 20.05 36.65 -19.79
C VAL A 678 20.16 37.76 -18.75
N ASP A 679 19.04 38.20 -18.17
CA ASP A 679 19.02 39.20 -17.11
C ASP A 679 19.85 38.75 -15.89
N GLY A 680 19.70 37.48 -15.46
CA GLY A 680 20.49 36.91 -14.37
C GLY A 680 21.99 36.86 -14.64
N ILE A 681 22.41 36.52 -15.87
CA ILE A 681 23.82 36.57 -16.28
C ILE A 681 24.33 38.00 -16.22
N LEU A 682 23.57 38.97 -16.72
CA LEU A 682 23.96 40.38 -16.67
C LEU A 682 24.11 40.87 -15.22
N ASP A 683 23.14 40.58 -14.36
CA ASP A 683 23.14 41.02 -12.95
C ASP A 683 24.28 40.39 -12.14
N HIS A 684 24.61 39.12 -12.39
CA HIS A 684 25.68 38.42 -11.68
C HIS A 684 27.06 39.07 -11.91
N PHE A 685 27.33 39.47 -13.15
CA PHE A 685 28.63 40.02 -13.54
C PHE A 685 28.65 41.56 -13.63
N PHE A 686 27.49 42.21 -13.49
CA PHE A 686 27.36 43.65 -13.24
C PHE A 686 26.52 43.91 -11.97
N PRO A 687 27.01 43.47 -10.79
CA PRO A 687 26.24 43.60 -9.55
C PRO A 687 26.10 45.05 -9.08
N GLU A 688 24.95 45.38 -8.47
CA GLU A 688 24.73 46.70 -7.87
C GLU A 688 25.75 46.97 -6.75
N GLY A 689 26.63 47.95 -6.96
CA GLY A 689 27.66 48.35 -5.99
C GLY A 689 28.96 47.52 -6.01
N GLY A 690 29.12 46.59 -6.96
CA GLY A 690 30.37 45.84 -7.19
C GLY A 690 31.13 46.28 -8.44
N GLU A 691 32.28 45.64 -8.70
CA GLU A 691 33.07 45.89 -9.91
C GLU A 691 32.52 45.08 -11.11
N PRO A 692 32.17 45.74 -12.23
CA PRO A 692 31.73 45.06 -13.46
C PRO A 692 32.79 44.13 -14.06
N GLN A 693 32.33 42.99 -14.61
CA GLN A 693 33.19 42.01 -15.28
C GLN A 693 32.78 41.80 -16.75
N PRO A 694 32.95 42.81 -17.63
CA PRO A 694 32.42 42.79 -19.00
C PRO A 694 32.97 41.65 -19.89
N GLN A 695 34.22 41.26 -19.66
CA GLN A 695 34.84 40.13 -20.37
C GLN A 695 34.22 38.79 -19.97
N ALA A 696 33.90 38.61 -18.69
CA ALA A 696 33.29 37.38 -18.18
C ALA A 696 31.84 37.22 -18.68
N VAL A 697 31.07 38.31 -18.73
CA VAL A 697 29.72 38.32 -19.34
C VAL A 697 29.77 37.93 -20.80
N SER A 698 30.69 38.53 -21.56
CA SER A 698 30.81 38.25 -22.99
C SER A 698 31.10 36.78 -23.27
N VAL A 699 31.92 36.14 -22.41
CA VAL A 699 32.19 34.70 -22.48
C VAL A 699 30.96 33.88 -22.08
N SER A 700 30.28 34.24 -21.00
CA SER A 700 29.10 33.52 -20.49
C SER A 700 27.91 33.59 -21.45
N LEU A 701 27.59 34.78 -21.99
CA LEU A 701 26.53 34.91 -22.99
C LEU A 701 26.85 34.13 -24.27
N LYS A 702 28.12 34.06 -24.67
CA LYS A 702 28.55 33.29 -25.84
C LYS A 702 28.49 31.78 -25.64
N SER A 703 28.66 31.29 -24.41
CA SER A 703 28.50 29.85 -24.11
C SER A 703 27.04 29.42 -24.10
N VAL A 704 26.13 30.33 -23.78
CA VAL A 704 24.69 30.07 -23.61
C VAL A 704 23.89 30.38 -24.87
N LEU A 705 24.25 31.45 -25.59
CA LEU A 705 23.52 31.96 -26.75
C LEU A 705 24.33 31.83 -28.04
N TRP A 706 23.77 32.36 -29.13
CA TRP A 706 24.42 32.34 -30.44
C TRP A 706 25.69 33.20 -30.49
N PRO A 707 26.71 32.78 -31.27
CA PRO A 707 27.88 33.61 -31.54
C PRO A 707 27.50 34.97 -32.13
N GLY A 708 28.17 36.04 -31.67
CA GLY A 708 27.97 37.40 -32.12
C GLY A 708 26.97 38.21 -31.31
N ILE A 709 26.31 37.61 -30.31
CA ILE A 709 25.44 38.32 -29.37
C ILE A 709 26.26 39.21 -28.41
N GLU A 710 27.50 38.81 -28.11
CA GLU A 710 28.42 39.52 -27.21
C GLU A 710 28.78 40.93 -27.71
N LYS A 711 28.60 41.20 -29.01
CA LYS A 711 28.89 42.49 -29.64
C LYS A 711 28.06 43.63 -29.08
N HIS A 712 26.86 43.34 -28.57
CA HIS A 712 25.99 44.34 -27.95
C HIS A 712 26.52 44.84 -26.60
N LEU A 713 27.54 44.17 -26.03
CA LEU A 713 28.24 44.57 -24.81
C LEU A 713 29.64 45.14 -25.07
N GLU A 714 30.08 45.27 -26.32
CA GLU A 714 31.39 45.84 -26.64
C GLU A 714 31.47 47.31 -26.19
N GLY A 715 32.46 47.61 -25.33
CA GLY A 715 32.66 48.96 -24.77
C GLY A 715 31.73 49.32 -23.60
N VAL A 716 30.97 48.34 -23.07
CA VAL A 716 30.13 48.51 -21.88
C VAL A 716 30.92 48.15 -20.63
N ASP A 717 31.50 49.15 -19.98
CA ASP A 717 32.34 48.96 -18.78
C ASP A 717 31.69 49.48 -17.49
N THR A 718 30.47 50.04 -17.57
CA THR A 718 29.77 50.69 -16.44
C THR A 718 28.33 50.21 -16.32
N PRO A 719 27.75 50.21 -15.10
CA PRO A 719 26.34 49.88 -14.90
C PRO A 719 25.37 50.76 -15.69
N GLN A 720 25.67 52.06 -15.87
CA GLN A 720 24.83 52.93 -16.71
C GLN A 720 24.90 52.58 -18.20
N GLY A 721 26.07 52.15 -18.68
CA GLY A 721 26.22 51.65 -20.05
C GLY A 721 25.45 50.35 -20.28
N LEU A 722 25.33 49.52 -19.24
CA LEU A 722 24.60 48.26 -19.29
C LEU A 722 23.09 48.47 -19.45
N GLU A 723 22.46 49.45 -18.79
CA GLU A 723 21.01 49.66 -18.93
C GLU A 723 20.59 49.88 -20.39
N ALA A 724 21.35 50.69 -21.13
CA ALA A 724 21.09 50.93 -22.55
C ALA A 724 21.39 49.69 -23.41
N ALA A 725 22.48 48.98 -23.12
CA ALA A 725 22.87 47.77 -23.84
C ALA A 725 21.92 46.59 -23.58
N ARG A 726 21.37 46.48 -22.36
CA ARG A 726 20.42 45.44 -21.94
C ARG A 726 19.17 45.46 -22.80
N ALA A 727 18.57 46.63 -23.00
CA ALA A 727 17.37 46.74 -23.84
C ALA A 727 17.61 46.25 -25.28
N VAL A 728 18.74 46.66 -25.88
CA VAL A 728 19.12 46.26 -27.25
C VAL A 728 19.42 44.76 -27.33
N LEU A 729 20.13 44.23 -26.33
CA LEU A 729 20.46 42.81 -26.23
C LEU A 729 19.18 41.97 -26.11
N MET A 730 18.27 42.34 -25.22
CA MET A 730 17.00 41.64 -25.00
C MET A 730 16.12 41.67 -26.25
N GLU A 731 16.09 42.78 -26.99
CA GLU A 731 15.36 42.89 -28.26
C GLU A 731 15.96 41.99 -29.35
N GLU A 732 17.30 41.91 -29.46
CA GLU A 732 17.97 40.99 -30.38
C GLU A 732 17.69 39.52 -30.03
N VAL A 733 17.76 39.15 -28.75
CA VAL A 733 17.44 37.81 -28.25
C VAL A 733 15.99 37.45 -28.58
N ALA A 734 15.04 38.31 -28.24
CA ALA A 734 13.62 38.10 -28.52
C ALA A 734 13.37 37.92 -30.03
N ARG A 735 13.99 38.75 -30.88
CA ARG A 735 13.84 38.67 -32.34
C ARG A 735 14.37 37.35 -32.91
N ARG A 736 15.51 36.86 -32.40
CA ARG A 736 16.09 35.58 -32.85
C ARG A 736 15.25 34.39 -32.41
N ILE A 737 14.75 34.40 -31.17
CA ILE A 737 13.84 33.36 -30.68
C ILE A 737 12.57 33.34 -31.52
N GLU A 738 11.98 34.51 -31.77
CA GLU A 738 10.78 34.62 -32.62
C GLU A 738 11.03 34.11 -34.04
N GLY A 739 12.15 34.48 -34.66
CA GLY A 739 12.54 33.97 -35.97
C GLY A 739 12.69 32.44 -35.97
N LYS A 740 13.20 31.86 -34.87
CA LYS A 740 13.34 30.40 -34.74
C LYS A 740 11.99 29.70 -34.53
N ILE A 741 11.10 30.29 -33.73
CA ILE A 741 9.71 29.80 -33.55
C ILE A 741 8.97 29.81 -34.89
N GLN A 742 9.13 30.87 -35.70
CA GLN A 742 8.53 30.96 -37.02
C GLN A 742 9.10 29.95 -38.02
N GLU A 743 10.41 29.68 -37.97
CA GLU A 743 11.06 28.66 -38.80
C GLU A 743 10.56 27.24 -38.48
N LEU A 744 10.39 26.94 -37.20
CA LEU A 744 9.91 25.64 -36.71
C LEU A 744 8.38 25.48 -36.87
N GLY A 745 7.63 26.58 -36.80
CA GLY A 745 6.19 26.59 -36.61
C GLY A 745 5.80 26.53 -35.13
N ALA A 746 4.76 27.26 -34.74
CA ALA A 746 4.39 27.45 -33.33
C ALA A 746 4.07 26.15 -32.56
N GLY A 747 3.45 25.17 -33.23
CA GLY A 747 3.14 23.86 -32.65
C GLY A 747 4.40 23.04 -32.35
N ASP A 748 5.27 22.87 -33.35
CA ASP A 748 6.52 22.10 -33.20
C ASP A 748 7.49 22.79 -32.24
N ALA A 749 7.54 24.13 -32.24
CA ALA A 749 8.31 24.91 -31.27
C ALA A 749 7.83 24.67 -29.83
N SER A 750 6.52 24.67 -29.59
CA SER A 750 5.95 24.39 -28.26
C SER A 750 6.24 22.97 -27.79
N GLU A 751 6.13 21.95 -28.65
CA GLU A 751 6.47 20.57 -28.27
C GLU A 751 7.97 20.40 -28.00
N MET A 752 8.83 21.08 -28.75
CA MET A 752 10.27 21.08 -28.50
C MET A 752 10.62 21.74 -27.17
N ILE A 753 10.03 22.91 -26.87
CA ILE A 753 10.21 23.59 -25.58
C ILE A 753 9.69 22.70 -24.45
N ARG A 754 8.51 22.09 -24.59
CA ARG A 754 7.95 21.15 -23.62
C ARG A 754 8.93 20.02 -23.33
N PHE A 755 9.46 19.37 -24.36
CA PHE A 755 10.41 18.29 -24.21
C PHE A 755 11.67 18.72 -23.45
N LEU A 756 12.24 19.88 -23.79
CA LEU A 756 13.43 20.42 -23.11
C LEU A 756 13.16 20.72 -21.64
N LEU A 757 12.07 21.45 -21.33
CA LEU A 757 11.70 21.79 -19.96
C LEU A 757 11.46 20.54 -19.11
N LEU A 758 10.71 19.56 -19.62
CA LEU A 758 10.46 18.30 -18.91
C LEU A 758 11.74 17.49 -18.72
N ASN A 759 12.62 17.44 -19.71
CA ASN A 759 13.88 16.69 -19.63
C ASN A 759 14.81 17.28 -18.56
N VAL A 760 15.02 18.60 -18.58
CA VAL A 760 15.88 19.27 -17.59
C VAL A 760 15.28 19.16 -16.19
N LEU A 761 13.96 19.35 -16.05
CA LEU A 761 13.26 19.18 -14.78
C LEU A 761 13.40 17.75 -14.24
N ASP A 762 13.17 16.75 -15.07
CA ASP A 762 13.24 15.33 -14.68
C ASP A 762 14.64 14.90 -14.32
N SER A 763 15.65 15.37 -15.06
CA SER A 763 17.03 15.00 -14.77
C SER A 763 17.50 15.61 -13.45
N ALA A 764 17.21 16.90 -13.22
CA ALA A 764 17.51 17.56 -11.95
C ALA A 764 16.74 16.92 -10.78
N TRP A 765 15.46 16.58 -10.97
CA TRP A 765 14.67 15.91 -9.95
C TRP A 765 15.18 14.50 -9.62
N LYS A 766 15.61 13.71 -10.62
CA LYS A 766 16.18 12.38 -10.39
C LYS A 766 17.49 12.45 -9.59
N GLU A 767 18.36 13.40 -9.91
CA GLU A 767 19.60 13.63 -9.15
C GLU A 767 19.30 14.07 -7.72
N HIS A 768 18.30 14.95 -7.54
CA HIS A 768 17.83 15.34 -6.22
C HIS A 768 17.27 14.15 -5.43
N LEU A 769 16.45 13.29 -6.05
CA LEU A 769 15.95 12.07 -5.40
C LEU A 769 17.09 11.15 -4.93
N LEU A 770 18.15 11.02 -5.73
CA LEU A 770 19.34 10.26 -5.36
C LEU A 770 20.04 10.90 -4.14
N ALA A 771 20.30 12.21 -4.18
CA ALA A 771 20.91 12.95 -3.07
C ALA A 771 20.05 12.86 -1.79
N MET A 772 18.72 12.88 -1.93
CA MET A 772 17.77 12.74 -0.83
C MET A 772 17.78 11.33 -0.22
N ASP A 773 17.94 10.30 -1.04
CA ASP A 773 18.12 8.92 -0.58
C ASP A 773 19.43 8.76 0.21
N GLU A 774 20.52 9.35 -0.28
CA GLU A 774 21.81 9.39 0.42
C GLU A 774 21.75 10.15 1.74
N LEU A 775 21.15 11.34 1.73
CA LEU A 775 20.98 12.17 2.92
C LEU A 775 20.20 11.42 3.99
N ARG A 776 19.10 10.76 3.61
CA ARG A 776 18.29 9.96 4.54
C ARG A 776 19.09 8.80 5.16
N ARG A 777 19.99 8.16 4.40
CA ARG A 777 20.86 7.08 4.91
C ARG A 777 21.91 7.61 5.88
N GLY A 778 22.52 8.76 5.58
CA GLY A 778 23.60 9.35 6.38
C GLY A 778 23.15 10.10 7.64
N ILE A 779 21.91 10.60 7.69
CA ILE A 779 21.45 11.49 8.76
C ILE A 779 21.40 10.81 10.14
N GLY A 780 21.19 9.48 10.19
CA GLY A 780 21.15 8.72 11.44
C GLY A 780 22.46 8.81 12.24
N LEU A 781 23.60 8.96 11.56
CA LEU A 781 24.91 9.10 12.20
C LEU A 781 25.09 10.47 12.88
N ARG A 782 24.30 11.49 12.49
CA ARG A 782 24.31 12.81 13.15
C ARG A 782 23.60 12.82 14.50
N ALA A 783 22.80 11.80 14.82
CA ALA A 783 22.17 11.62 16.14
C ALA A 783 23.18 11.53 17.29
N ILE A 784 24.43 11.15 16.99
CA ILE A 784 25.54 11.07 17.94
C ILE A 784 25.86 12.45 18.57
N GLY A 785 25.50 13.55 17.88
CA GLY A 785 25.73 14.93 18.33
C GLY A 785 24.61 15.57 19.17
N GLN A 786 23.66 14.82 19.71
CA GLN A 786 22.46 15.34 20.44
C GLN A 786 21.55 16.28 19.64
N LYS A 787 21.65 16.27 18.32
CA LYS A 787 20.74 17.01 17.42
C LYS A 787 19.63 16.08 16.93
N ASP A 788 18.42 16.61 16.76
CA ASP A 788 17.29 15.86 16.20
C ASP A 788 17.57 15.57 14.71
N PRO A 789 17.70 14.28 14.32
CA PRO A 789 18.00 13.91 12.93
C PRO A 789 16.94 14.41 11.93
N LEU A 790 15.67 14.51 12.33
CA LEU A 790 14.62 14.95 11.41
C LEU A 790 14.73 16.44 11.10
N LEU A 791 15.07 17.28 12.08
CA LEU A 791 15.27 18.72 11.86
C LEU A 791 16.48 18.98 10.96
N GLU A 792 17.57 18.25 11.18
CA GLU A 792 18.76 18.34 10.32
C GLU A 792 18.45 17.84 8.90
N TYR A 793 17.67 16.75 8.76
CA TYR A 793 17.20 16.29 7.46
C TYR A 793 16.35 17.34 6.75
N GLN A 794 15.40 17.99 7.44
CA GLN A 794 14.57 19.06 6.88
C GLN A 794 15.40 20.23 6.36
N PHE A 795 16.39 20.67 7.14
CA PHE A 795 17.25 21.80 6.77
C PHE A 795 18.11 21.48 5.54
N GLU A 796 18.82 20.36 5.56
CA GLU A 796 19.69 19.95 4.44
C GLU A 796 18.88 19.62 3.18
N SER A 797 17.73 18.96 3.35
CA SER A 797 16.79 18.67 2.26
C SER A 797 16.31 19.94 1.57
N TYR A 798 15.99 20.99 2.34
CA TYR A 798 15.57 22.28 1.80
C TYR A 798 16.69 22.95 1.00
N ASN A 799 17.93 22.93 1.52
CA ASN A 799 19.08 23.51 0.82
C ASN A 799 19.35 22.81 -0.51
N LEU A 800 19.36 21.46 -0.52
CA LEU A 800 19.50 20.67 -1.74
C LEU A 800 18.39 20.97 -2.76
N PHE A 801 17.16 21.16 -2.29
CA PHE A 801 16.04 21.51 -3.16
C PHE A 801 16.19 22.90 -3.78
N GLN A 802 16.64 23.91 -3.01
CA GLN A 802 16.93 25.24 -3.56
C GLN A 802 18.05 25.19 -4.59
N GLU A 803 19.13 24.48 -4.29
CA GLU A 803 20.25 24.29 -5.22
C GLU A 803 19.80 23.61 -6.52
N MET A 804 18.98 22.55 -6.43
CA MET A 804 18.40 21.89 -7.60
C MET A 804 17.55 22.88 -8.44
N MET A 805 16.74 23.72 -7.79
CA MET A 805 15.90 24.70 -8.49
C MET A 805 16.73 25.76 -9.23
N GLU A 806 17.86 26.19 -8.66
CA GLU A 806 18.82 27.11 -9.29
C GLU A 806 19.57 26.45 -10.44
N LEU A 807 20.13 25.26 -10.22
CA LEU A 807 20.89 24.49 -11.22
C LEU A 807 20.04 24.12 -12.44
N ARG A 808 18.74 23.86 -12.24
CA ARG A 808 17.79 23.60 -13.34
C ARG A 808 17.73 24.75 -14.33
N VAL A 809 17.70 26.00 -13.85
CA VAL A 809 17.69 27.19 -14.71
C VAL A 809 19.00 27.25 -15.50
N GLN A 810 20.14 27.00 -14.85
CA GLN A 810 21.44 26.99 -15.54
C GLN A 810 21.55 25.90 -16.61
N ARG A 811 20.99 24.70 -16.40
CA ARG A 811 21.04 23.57 -17.36
C ARG A 811 20.16 23.74 -18.59
N LEU A 812 19.22 24.68 -18.58
CA LEU A 812 18.43 25.02 -19.77
C LEU A 812 19.26 25.79 -20.83
N PHE A 813 20.42 26.30 -20.43
CA PHE A 813 21.34 27.13 -21.18
C PHE A 813 22.67 26.43 -21.40
#